data_AF-A0A1F9M8C8-F1
#
_entry.id   AF-A0A1F9M8C8-F1
#
_cell.length_a   1.000
_cell.length_b   1.000
_cell.length_c   1.000
_cell.angle_alpha   90.00
_cell.angle_beta   90.00
_cell.angle_gamma   90.00
#
_symmetry.space_group_name_H-M   'P 1'
#
loop_
_entity.id
_entity.type
_entity.pdbx_description
1 polymer ?
#
loop_
_entity_poly.entity_id
_entity_poly.type
_entity_poly.pdbx_seq_one_letter_code
_entity_poly.pdbx_strand_id
1 'polypeptide(L)'
;MTNKKKSQTNVIRDLEKINQVVDLCIDRELNKELETIVSLSEDARKFLEELPAEKLFSQNISEFPVTKVTLPAEFAKYLSLESRSITFQKEGDPFLKYWSWLFWVKMIRAKILQNNNADDWIKLYEELILLLENNIPASKDQDKFDDGLNLNLTRFNYLMELSAVATSELSYGYAERARQLLAEIFPHKNNLKNVEKRLPYDRWIWWNMGMAYQHMRGRNQKAILEFNRVIKSFFDKATTLQDKKELVVANSSNSLEFLLNILPATLQRAAIHLKQQLGYHALQALFDSGLLLAEISQKSRFGIYSKAVPNLRKRLDLFRLDAFQQLGTTKEIEESLKNVYKTIFLRDEWDCDEPFLKPFASYPPSADQTQLVEQIAAWFLGKTIGTNSCVKLINKLSREKDNKKIEKVQEIIKEVNVFCKGIGIVTETYWNWIENNSFDERIYFSRWAQFLKRGTSILLKLNKNIKYASCDIDNWNASIETLLQSIITLYCKHRPKLPVIRQDRSSALNKTLELERFRSDDLPDFAGGLSSFYKNMSIILLEKEEDFSNLRTKTENKLKGNIRKNKIREGNSKKYIRPIKLLINDHLRLLAALDEYYKEFGQNQQIHALKRCNERLIWHWHNDDPGKVCSDCFKNNSANLSSFDGLLSCQNDIPRDQESLPFEERNRFDLLGYDYESIMQETEDHLTKHLEQHSCQEPPKAALHFLGLQRWNSLTPAQGRSVGGGYFIYRTNAKGEVDLGIAIDPGFDYVRNLFRMGFSLRDVDIVLISHAHADHLWDFESMVQLLNELESKKSIVQQLNVVLTLGSYQRLEHIINNPKLRRFINPLVIDIRKEIEPEFLSNLGPGNNTPEEFFNYCFAFTKKDKEPWAPILPDINANVGDGEIEIWPTLAYHDDYSDISDSFGFIIKIKPTENTPQINGEEFCFGYTGDTKWVGEDLYHKNCCPGAGIDADCKKKYTDQPRWKDVAGQYRDCDVLLMHLGSLIDHKNEHKQQFKNYPKRACEELIRDKNHPYLMGMIRFLGEIYKETQKKKLILMGEFGEELRGGIRTDLVKRFRQGLPEKWQMVPVDVGLDILLHNYADSGKPLSEFKFLCALCEKPRLLSEIDYFRFGQDEAIFYICKTCIKATPADVRQTQLRQLYDIGRELRTLPPNAL
;
A
#
# COMPACT_ATOMS: atom_id res chain seq x y z
N MET A 1 -28.53 11.51 56.34
CA MET A 1 -28.63 10.80 55.03
C MET A 1 -27.89 11.49 53.90
N THR A 2 -27.97 12.82 53.75
CA THR A 2 -27.28 13.60 52.69
C THR A 2 -25.75 13.51 52.67
N ASN A 3 -25.07 13.46 53.82
CA ASN A 3 -23.61 13.28 53.89
C ASN A 3 -23.13 11.86 53.52
N LYS A 4 -23.95 10.83 53.79
CA LYS A 4 -23.62 9.42 53.46
C LYS A 4 -23.74 9.17 51.95
N LYS A 5 -24.76 9.74 51.29
CA LYS A 5 -24.93 9.70 49.82
C LYS A 5 -23.81 10.45 49.07
N LYS A 6 -23.45 11.68 49.50
CA LYS A 6 -22.28 12.40 48.93
C LYS A 6 -20.97 11.62 49.06
N SER A 7 -20.74 10.98 50.21
CA SER A 7 -19.54 10.18 50.46
C SER A 7 -19.43 8.96 49.54
N GLN A 8 -20.54 8.31 49.15
CA GLN A 8 -20.51 7.11 48.32
C GLN A 8 -20.31 7.45 46.83
N THR A 9 -20.99 8.49 46.32
CA THR A 9 -20.80 8.99 44.95
C THR A 9 -19.35 9.43 44.68
N ASN A 10 -18.70 10.07 45.67
CA ASN A 10 -17.31 10.50 45.54
C ASN A 10 -16.33 9.32 45.50
N VAL A 11 -16.60 8.26 46.28
CA VAL A 11 -15.81 7.01 46.24
C VAL A 11 -15.91 6.34 44.87
N ILE A 12 -17.09 6.31 44.23
CA ILE A 12 -17.24 5.68 42.91
C ILE A 12 -16.50 6.47 41.83
N ARG A 13 -16.58 7.80 41.88
CA ARG A 13 -15.84 8.67 40.96
C ARG A 13 -14.32 8.47 41.09
N ASP A 14 -13.82 8.30 42.31
CA ASP A 14 -12.40 8.04 42.54
C ASP A 14 -12.02 6.63 42.04
N LEU A 15 -12.86 5.61 42.27
CA LEU A 15 -12.64 4.25 41.76
C LEU A 15 -12.59 4.20 40.22
N GLU A 16 -13.44 4.95 39.54
CA GLU A 16 -13.44 5.04 38.08
C GLU A 16 -12.13 5.61 37.53
N LYS A 17 -11.62 6.69 38.13
CA LYS A 17 -10.33 7.26 37.75
C LYS A 17 -9.17 6.31 38.04
N ILE A 18 -9.20 5.64 39.20
CA ILE A 18 -8.21 4.61 39.54
C ILE A 18 -8.29 3.47 38.52
N ASN A 19 -9.48 3.09 38.06
CA ASN A 19 -9.68 2.07 37.03
C ASN A 19 -9.02 2.45 35.70
N GLN A 20 -9.18 3.69 35.23
CA GLN A 20 -8.50 4.17 34.03
C GLN A 20 -6.97 4.17 34.17
N VAL A 21 -6.44 4.48 35.37
CA VAL A 21 -5.00 4.37 35.65
C VAL A 21 -4.54 2.91 35.63
N VAL A 22 -5.34 2.00 36.19
CA VAL A 22 -5.07 0.55 36.12
C VAL A 22 -5.07 0.08 34.67
N ASP A 23 -6.05 0.48 33.86
CA ASP A 23 -6.08 0.17 32.42
C ASP A 23 -4.86 0.73 31.69
N LEU A 24 -4.45 1.97 31.99
CA LEU A 24 -3.20 2.53 31.45
C LEU A 24 -1.99 1.68 31.85
N CYS A 25 -1.90 1.24 33.11
CA CYS A 25 -0.81 0.41 33.57
C CYS A 25 -0.80 -0.95 32.87
N ILE A 26 -1.96 -1.58 32.69
CA ILE A 26 -2.07 -2.88 32.01
C ILE A 26 -1.69 -2.74 30.54
N ASP A 27 -2.32 -1.81 29.84
CA ASP A 27 -2.19 -1.69 28.39
C ASP A 27 -0.83 -1.14 27.97
N ARG A 28 -0.11 -0.46 28.89
CA ARG A 28 1.27 0.04 28.68
C ARG A 28 2.33 -0.81 29.40
N GLU A 29 1.97 -1.99 29.90
CA GLU A 29 2.88 -2.96 30.53
C GLU A 29 3.65 -2.43 31.77
N LEU A 30 3.02 -1.52 32.53
CA LEU A 30 3.55 -0.92 33.77
C LEU A 30 3.23 -1.80 35.00
N ASN A 31 3.71 -3.04 34.95
CA ASN A 31 3.36 -4.08 35.92
C ASN A 31 3.80 -3.77 37.36
N LYS A 32 4.98 -3.16 37.52
CA LYS A 32 5.50 -2.75 38.84
C LYS A 32 4.62 -1.68 39.46
N GLU A 33 4.15 -0.74 38.65
CA GLU A 33 3.26 0.33 39.07
C GLU A 33 1.91 -0.26 39.47
N LEU A 34 1.38 -1.20 38.67
CA LEU A 34 0.13 -1.89 38.96
C LEU A 34 0.16 -2.62 40.32
N GLU A 35 1.24 -3.35 40.62
CA GLU A 35 1.46 -4.03 41.90
C GLU A 35 1.52 -3.07 43.09
N THR A 36 2.01 -1.83 42.88
CA THR A 36 1.97 -0.80 43.94
C THR A 36 0.59 -0.18 44.13
N ILE A 37 -0.26 -0.23 43.10
CA ILE A 37 -1.60 0.36 43.13
C ILE A 37 -2.60 -0.60 43.76
N VAL A 38 -2.54 -1.89 43.42
CA VAL A 38 -3.54 -2.90 43.79
C VAL A 38 -2.99 -3.83 44.87
N SER A 39 -3.60 -3.80 46.05
CA SER A 39 -3.26 -4.71 47.16
C SER A 39 -4.18 -5.92 47.20
N LEU A 40 -3.61 -7.11 47.04
CA LEU A 40 -4.32 -8.40 47.03
C LEU A 40 -4.48 -8.98 48.45
N SER A 41 -5.55 -9.77 48.64
CA SER A 41 -5.66 -10.69 49.79
C SER A 41 -4.60 -11.80 49.72
N GLU A 42 -4.36 -12.49 50.82
CA GLU A 42 -3.30 -13.52 50.90
C GLU A 42 -3.56 -14.70 49.95
N ASP A 43 -4.81 -15.16 49.90
CA ASP A 43 -5.31 -16.20 49.00
C ASP A 43 -5.26 -15.77 47.53
N ALA A 44 -5.64 -14.53 47.19
CA ALA A 44 -5.58 -14.02 45.82
C ALA A 44 -4.13 -13.84 45.34
N ARG A 45 -3.23 -13.39 46.23
CA ARG A 45 -1.79 -13.30 45.92
C ARG A 45 -1.21 -14.69 45.65
N LYS A 46 -1.50 -15.64 46.53
CA LYS A 46 -1.05 -17.03 46.38
C LYS A 46 -1.57 -17.63 45.07
N PHE A 47 -2.84 -17.38 44.73
CA PHE A 47 -3.41 -17.82 43.46
C PHE A 47 -2.69 -17.20 42.25
N LEU A 48 -2.39 -15.90 42.27
CA LEU A 48 -1.70 -15.23 41.16
C LEU A 48 -0.24 -15.69 40.99
N GLU A 49 0.43 -16.05 42.09
CA GLU A 49 1.79 -16.62 42.11
C GLU A 49 1.81 -18.08 41.63
N GLU A 50 0.80 -18.86 42.00
CA GLU A 50 0.69 -20.29 41.65
C GLU A 50 0.01 -20.55 40.30
N LEU A 51 -0.55 -19.52 39.64
CA LEU A 51 -1.43 -19.62 38.47
C LEU A 51 -0.85 -20.56 37.38
N PRO A 52 -1.32 -21.82 37.27
CA PRO A 52 -0.90 -22.73 36.23
C PRO A 52 -1.82 -22.59 35.02
N ALA A 53 -1.31 -22.87 33.81
CA ALA A 53 -2.03 -22.68 32.56
C ALA A 53 -3.27 -23.59 32.35
N GLU A 54 -3.73 -24.33 33.36
CA GLU A 54 -4.76 -25.39 33.25
C GLU A 54 -5.81 -25.41 34.39
N LYS A 55 -6.16 -24.29 35.05
CA LYS A 55 -7.22 -24.28 36.09
C LYS A 55 -8.24 -23.13 35.96
N LEU A 56 -9.51 -23.51 36.17
CA LEU A 56 -10.69 -22.65 36.39
C LEU A 56 -10.45 -21.59 37.48
N PHE A 57 -10.61 -20.31 37.14
CA PHE A 57 -10.48 -19.15 38.05
C PHE A 57 -11.41 -19.13 39.30
N SER A 58 -12.29 -20.13 39.49
CA SER A 58 -13.46 -20.04 40.39
C SER A 58 -13.37 -20.77 41.73
N GLN A 59 -12.24 -21.38 42.11
CA GLN A 59 -12.16 -22.15 43.36
C GLN A 59 -11.27 -21.49 44.43
N ASN A 60 -11.88 -21.18 45.60
CA ASN A 60 -11.25 -20.78 46.87
C ASN A 60 -10.59 -19.38 46.95
N ILE A 61 -11.23 -18.35 46.41
CA ILE A 61 -10.83 -16.95 46.61
C ILE A 61 -11.83 -16.24 47.54
N SER A 62 -11.31 -15.38 48.42
CA SER A 62 -12.06 -14.58 49.38
C SER A 62 -13.10 -13.68 48.71
N GLU A 63 -14.08 -13.22 49.49
CA GLU A 63 -15.13 -12.34 48.98
C GLU A 63 -14.59 -11.02 48.39
N PHE A 64 -13.42 -10.58 48.87
CA PHE A 64 -12.71 -9.36 48.46
C PHE A 64 -11.27 -9.70 48.03
N PRO A 65 -11.07 -10.23 46.81
CA PRO A 65 -9.74 -10.60 46.30
C PRO A 65 -8.76 -9.42 46.29
N VAL A 66 -9.27 -8.22 46.03
CA VAL A 66 -8.52 -6.96 46.21
C VAL A 66 -8.96 -6.32 47.51
N THR A 67 -8.02 -6.12 48.43
CA THR A 67 -8.29 -5.54 49.76
C THR A 67 -8.25 -4.03 49.75
N LYS A 68 -7.40 -3.43 48.88
CA LYS A 68 -7.18 -1.98 48.84
C LYS A 68 -6.59 -1.54 47.50
N VAL A 69 -6.96 -0.34 47.05
CA VAL A 69 -6.28 0.37 45.95
C VAL A 69 -5.69 1.68 46.46
N THR A 70 -4.48 2.04 46.00
CA THR A 70 -3.76 3.24 46.46
C THR A 70 -2.96 3.90 45.34
N LEU A 71 -3.13 5.21 45.15
CA LEU A 71 -2.26 5.99 44.27
C LEU A 71 -1.21 6.80 45.07
N PRO A 72 -0.04 7.09 44.48
CA PRO A 72 0.92 8.03 45.05
C PRO A 72 0.27 9.39 45.34
N ALA A 73 0.62 10.02 46.47
CA ALA A 73 -0.08 11.22 46.96
C ALA A 73 -0.06 12.37 45.95
N GLU A 74 1.08 12.63 45.32
CA GLU A 74 1.22 13.68 44.31
C GLU A 74 0.39 13.40 43.07
N PHE A 75 0.30 12.12 42.66
CA PHE A 75 -0.48 11.72 41.50
C PHE A 75 -1.99 11.72 41.77
N ALA A 76 -2.42 11.29 42.96
CA ALA A 76 -3.82 11.41 43.39
C ALA A 76 -4.29 12.87 43.44
N LYS A 77 -3.42 13.78 43.91
CA LYS A 77 -3.66 15.23 43.88
C LYS A 77 -3.77 15.75 42.46
N TYR A 78 -2.88 15.32 41.57
CA TYR A 78 -2.91 15.70 40.15
C TYR A 78 -4.19 15.24 39.45
N LEU A 79 -4.69 14.03 39.76
CA LEU A 79 -5.97 13.51 39.27
C LEU A 79 -7.19 14.12 39.97
N SER A 80 -6.99 14.99 40.96
CA SER A 80 -8.06 15.59 41.77
C SER A 80 -8.99 14.54 42.41
N LEU A 81 -8.38 13.51 43.02
CA LEU A 81 -9.08 12.50 43.81
C LEU A 81 -9.35 13.01 45.23
N GLU A 82 -10.49 12.63 45.80
CA GLU A 82 -10.81 12.94 47.20
C GLU A 82 -10.14 11.96 48.15
N SER A 83 -10.08 10.69 47.76
CA SER A 83 -9.44 9.60 48.50
C SER A 83 -8.34 8.97 47.67
N ARG A 84 -7.07 9.16 48.08
CA ARG A 84 -5.92 8.50 47.43
C ARG A 84 -5.87 6.98 47.66
N SER A 85 -6.63 6.49 48.64
CA SER A 85 -6.61 5.10 49.08
C SER A 85 -8.01 4.66 49.46
N ILE A 86 -8.47 3.55 48.89
CA ILE A 86 -9.80 2.99 49.10
C ILE A 86 -9.63 1.54 49.54
N THR A 87 -10.18 1.19 50.71
CA THR A 87 -10.17 -0.17 51.26
C THR A 87 -11.54 -0.81 51.02
N PHE A 88 -11.55 -2.03 50.46
CA PHE A 88 -12.79 -2.74 50.11
C PHE A 88 -13.38 -3.55 51.27
N GLN A 89 -12.55 -3.94 52.26
CA GLN A 89 -13.02 -4.56 53.50
C GLN A 89 -13.69 -3.52 54.40
N LYS A 90 -15.00 -3.32 54.21
CA LYS A 90 -15.83 -2.49 55.09
C LYS A 90 -17.16 -3.19 55.33
N GLU A 91 -17.49 -3.46 56.59
CA GLU A 91 -18.75 -4.11 56.96
C GLU A 91 -19.96 -3.35 56.38
N GLY A 92 -20.72 -3.99 55.49
CA GLY A 92 -22.04 -3.55 55.05
C GLY A 92 -22.15 -2.76 53.74
N ASP A 93 -21.12 -2.67 52.88
CA ASP A 93 -21.26 -2.09 51.52
C ASP A 93 -21.10 -3.15 50.40
N PRO A 94 -22.21 -3.76 49.93
CA PRO A 94 -22.16 -4.78 48.88
C PRO A 94 -21.64 -4.26 47.53
N PHE A 95 -21.54 -2.93 47.34
CA PHE A 95 -21.09 -2.32 46.10
C PHE A 95 -19.57 -2.43 45.89
N LEU A 96 -18.81 -2.30 46.98
CA LEU A 96 -17.34 -2.38 46.96
C LEU A 96 -16.84 -3.78 46.58
N LYS A 97 -17.67 -4.81 46.76
CA LYS A 97 -17.38 -6.18 46.34
C LYS A 97 -17.19 -6.27 44.82
N TYR A 98 -18.10 -5.69 44.03
CA TYR A 98 -18.00 -5.73 42.57
C TYR A 98 -16.73 -5.04 42.06
N TRP A 99 -16.34 -3.91 42.65
CA TRP A 99 -15.09 -3.24 42.28
C TRP A 99 -13.86 -4.06 42.66
N SER A 100 -13.87 -4.72 43.83
CA SER A 100 -12.79 -5.64 44.22
C SER A 100 -12.61 -6.77 43.19
N TRP A 101 -13.71 -7.36 42.71
CA TRP A 101 -13.70 -8.38 41.66
C TRP A 101 -13.27 -7.83 40.28
N LEU A 102 -13.70 -6.65 39.89
CA LEU A 102 -13.27 -6.02 38.64
C LEU A 102 -11.76 -5.78 38.62
N PHE A 103 -11.19 -5.23 39.70
CA PHE A 103 -9.74 -5.05 39.82
C PHE A 103 -8.99 -6.39 39.86
N TRP A 104 -9.57 -7.42 40.47
CA TRP A 104 -9.00 -8.77 40.47
C TRP A 104 -8.90 -9.35 39.06
N VAL A 105 -9.97 -9.28 38.27
CA VAL A 105 -9.95 -9.71 36.86
C VAL A 105 -8.89 -8.94 36.08
N LYS A 106 -8.78 -7.63 36.30
CA LYS A 106 -7.76 -6.78 35.66
C LYS A 106 -6.33 -7.19 36.04
N MET A 107 -6.09 -7.60 37.28
CA MET A 107 -4.79 -8.17 37.70
C MET A 107 -4.49 -9.49 36.98
N ILE A 108 -5.50 -10.35 36.79
CA ILE A 108 -5.33 -11.57 36.01
C ILE A 108 -5.07 -11.24 34.53
N ARG A 109 -5.82 -10.30 33.92
CA ARG A 109 -5.58 -9.82 32.55
C ARG A 109 -4.14 -9.31 32.39
N ALA A 110 -3.66 -8.51 33.35
CA ALA A 110 -2.27 -8.04 33.36
C ALA A 110 -1.27 -9.21 33.39
N LYS A 111 -1.53 -10.23 34.20
CA LYS A 111 -0.69 -11.42 34.31
C LYS A 111 -0.70 -12.26 33.03
N ILE A 112 -1.85 -12.39 32.37
CA ILE A 112 -1.96 -13.03 31.06
C ILE A 112 -1.16 -12.25 30.02
N LEU A 113 -1.31 -10.92 29.99
CA LEU A 113 -0.56 -10.05 29.06
C LEU A 113 0.96 -10.13 29.26
N GLN A 114 1.43 -10.22 30.51
CA GLN A 114 2.86 -10.46 30.82
C GLN A 114 3.41 -11.76 30.23
N ASN A 115 2.54 -12.76 30.04
CA ASN A 115 2.91 -14.11 29.59
C ASN A 115 2.36 -14.43 28.19
N ASN A 116 1.87 -13.42 27.45
CA ASN A 116 1.10 -13.53 26.21
C ASN A 116 1.87 -14.12 25.00
N ASN A 117 3.10 -14.59 25.23
CA ASN A 117 3.94 -15.29 24.27
C ASN A 117 3.81 -16.83 24.36
N ALA A 118 2.95 -17.36 25.25
CA ALA A 118 2.71 -18.80 25.41
C ALA A 118 1.24 -19.16 25.15
N ASP A 119 1.00 -20.10 24.24
CA ASP A 119 -0.34 -20.51 23.74
C ASP A 119 -1.35 -20.84 24.87
N ASP A 120 -0.88 -21.40 25.99
CA ASP A 120 -1.76 -21.84 27.07
C ASP A 120 -2.31 -20.67 27.90
N TRP A 121 -1.66 -19.51 27.89
CA TRP A 121 -2.15 -18.30 28.56
C TRP A 121 -3.28 -17.62 27.79
N ILE A 122 -3.30 -17.72 26.45
CA ILE A 122 -4.34 -17.12 25.62
C ILE A 122 -5.69 -17.80 25.85
N LYS A 123 -5.71 -19.11 26.14
CA LYS A 123 -6.95 -19.85 26.43
C LYS A 123 -7.67 -19.33 27.67
N LEU A 124 -6.94 -18.70 28.59
CA LEU A 124 -7.50 -18.15 29.83
C LEU A 124 -8.39 -16.92 29.60
N TYR A 125 -8.36 -16.28 28.43
CA TYR A 125 -9.28 -15.18 28.12
C TYR A 125 -10.75 -15.63 28.14
N GLU A 126 -11.06 -16.87 27.72
CA GLU A 126 -12.42 -17.41 27.77
C GLU A 126 -12.91 -17.57 29.22
N GLU A 127 -12.03 -18.03 30.11
CA GLU A 127 -12.36 -18.15 31.54
C GLU A 127 -12.52 -16.78 32.20
N LEU A 128 -11.74 -15.77 31.79
CA LEU A 128 -11.92 -14.39 32.26
C LEU A 128 -13.29 -13.83 31.87
N ILE A 129 -13.75 -14.12 30.65
CA ILE A 129 -15.09 -13.72 30.20
C ILE A 129 -16.15 -14.33 31.12
N LEU A 130 -16.08 -15.65 31.36
CA LEU A 130 -17.00 -16.33 32.27
C LEU A 130 -16.96 -15.77 33.69
N LEU A 131 -15.76 -15.46 34.20
CA LEU A 131 -15.60 -14.87 35.53
C LEU A 131 -16.24 -13.47 35.62
N LEU A 132 -16.05 -12.64 34.60
CA LEU A 132 -16.68 -11.32 34.50
C LEU A 132 -18.19 -11.41 34.38
N GLU A 133 -18.72 -12.31 33.53
CA GLU A 133 -20.15 -12.51 33.35
C GLU A 133 -20.84 -13.00 34.63
N ASN A 134 -20.16 -13.84 35.42
CA ASN A 134 -20.69 -14.33 36.70
C ASN A 134 -20.67 -13.27 37.82
N ASN A 135 -19.79 -12.26 37.72
CA ASN A 135 -19.62 -11.24 38.75
C ASN A 135 -20.16 -9.86 38.37
N ILE A 136 -20.68 -9.69 37.15
CA ILE A 136 -21.33 -8.43 36.76
C ILE A 136 -22.60 -8.21 37.63
N PRO A 137 -22.84 -6.99 38.15
CA PRO A 137 -24.03 -6.74 38.96
C PRO A 137 -25.33 -7.02 38.20
N ALA A 138 -26.25 -7.78 38.81
CA ALA A 138 -27.52 -8.15 38.16
C ALA A 138 -28.52 -6.99 38.22
N SER A 139 -29.37 -6.85 37.19
CA SER A 139 -30.41 -5.79 37.16
C SER A 139 -31.40 -5.89 38.35
N LYS A 140 -31.60 -7.09 38.90
CA LYS A 140 -32.46 -7.35 40.06
C LYS A 140 -31.88 -6.83 41.38
N ASP A 141 -30.59 -6.48 41.42
CA ASP A 141 -29.96 -5.91 42.60
C ASP A 141 -30.22 -4.40 42.72
N GLN A 142 -30.91 -3.76 41.76
CA GLN A 142 -31.31 -2.34 41.83
C GLN A 142 -32.05 -2.00 43.13
N ASP A 143 -32.91 -2.90 43.62
CA ASP A 143 -33.69 -2.69 44.86
C ASP A 143 -32.82 -2.75 46.13
N LYS A 144 -31.59 -3.26 46.05
CA LYS A 144 -30.62 -3.33 47.17
C LYS A 144 -29.75 -2.08 47.29
N PHE A 145 -29.80 -1.16 46.32
CA PHE A 145 -28.95 0.02 46.27
C PHE A 145 -29.77 1.31 46.16
N ASP A 146 -29.48 2.28 47.03
CA ASP A 146 -30.15 3.60 47.10
C ASP A 146 -29.88 4.52 45.88
N ASP A 147 -29.04 4.10 44.92
CA ASP A 147 -28.54 4.90 43.78
C ASP A 147 -28.29 4.03 42.53
N GLY A 148 -29.28 3.93 41.64
CA GLY A 148 -29.20 3.17 40.40
C GLY A 148 -28.17 3.68 39.39
N LEU A 149 -27.72 4.94 39.50
CA LEU A 149 -26.71 5.51 38.61
C LEU A 149 -25.34 4.86 38.83
N ASN A 150 -24.93 4.71 40.09
CA ASN A 150 -23.65 4.08 40.43
C ASN A 150 -23.63 2.61 40.01
N LEU A 151 -24.75 1.89 40.17
CA LEU A 151 -24.87 0.50 39.73
C LEU A 151 -24.68 0.37 38.21
N ASN A 152 -25.33 1.25 37.44
CA ASN A 152 -25.17 1.26 35.98
C ASN A 152 -23.74 1.66 35.56
N LEU A 153 -23.08 2.59 36.26
CA LEU A 153 -21.66 2.92 36.01
C LEU A 153 -20.72 1.72 36.29
N THR A 154 -20.96 0.95 37.35
CA THR A 154 -20.18 -0.28 37.61
C THR A 154 -20.42 -1.31 36.51
N ARG A 155 -21.68 -1.55 36.12
CA ARG A 155 -22.02 -2.45 35.01
C ARG A 155 -21.38 -2.02 33.69
N PHE A 156 -21.33 -0.71 33.43
CA PHE A 156 -20.63 -0.15 32.28
C PHE A 156 -19.15 -0.55 32.27
N ASN A 157 -18.42 -0.36 33.38
CA ASN A 157 -17.01 -0.72 33.48
C ASN A 157 -16.78 -2.24 33.29
N TYR A 158 -17.68 -3.09 33.78
CA TYR A 158 -17.65 -4.54 33.49
C TYR A 158 -17.84 -4.86 32.02
N LEU A 159 -18.78 -4.20 31.33
CA LEU A 159 -19.00 -4.41 29.89
C LEU A 159 -17.81 -3.94 29.06
N MET A 160 -17.16 -2.85 29.46
CA MET A 160 -15.93 -2.38 28.81
C MET A 160 -14.77 -3.34 29.01
N GLU A 161 -14.64 -3.94 30.19
CA GLU A 161 -13.66 -4.99 30.48
C GLU A 161 -13.96 -6.27 29.67
N LEU A 162 -15.22 -6.72 29.67
CA LEU A 162 -15.66 -7.87 28.87
C LEU A 162 -15.35 -7.66 27.38
N SER A 163 -15.57 -6.45 26.88
CA SER A 163 -15.25 -6.10 25.50
C SER A 163 -13.75 -6.11 25.22
N ALA A 164 -12.91 -5.66 26.17
CA ALA A 164 -11.45 -5.67 26.03
C ALA A 164 -10.85 -7.09 26.08
N VAL A 165 -11.46 -8.01 26.82
CA VAL A 165 -11.02 -9.40 27.02
C VAL A 165 -11.56 -10.32 25.92
N ALA A 166 -12.75 -10.04 25.39
CA ALA A 166 -13.35 -10.80 24.30
C ALA A 166 -12.73 -10.48 22.93
N THR A 167 -12.99 -11.35 21.95
CA THR A 167 -12.54 -11.18 20.56
C THR A 167 -13.73 -11.08 19.60
N SER A 168 -13.49 -10.51 18.41
CA SER A 168 -14.42 -10.45 17.28
C SER A 168 -15.85 -9.98 17.66
N GLU A 169 -16.89 -10.73 17.29
CA GLU A 169 -18.31 -10.36 17.46
C GLU A 169 -18.74 -10.27 18.93
N LEU A 170 -18.16 -11.08 19.81
CA LEU A 170 -18.44 -11.03 21.24
C LEU A 170 -17.95 -9.70 21.82
N SER A 171 -16.71 -9.30 21.50
CA SER A 171 -16.14 -8.01 21.91
C SER A 171 -17.04 -6.84 21.50
N TYR A 172 -17.49 -6.85 20.24
CA TYR A 172 -18.43 -5.85 19.71
C TYR A 172 -19.76 -5.86 20.46
N GLY A 173 -20.34 -7.04 20.71
CA GLY A 173 -21.61 -7.19 21.43
C GLY A 173 -21.58 -6.65 22.86
N TYR A 174 -20.45 -6.75 23.57
CA TYR A 174 -20.28 -6.13 24.88
C TYR A 174 -20.21 -4.60 24.79
N ALA A 175 -19.44 -4.05 23.85
CA ALA A 175 -19.36 -2.60 23.63
C ALA A 175 -20.73 -1.99 23.26
N GLU A 176 -21.51 -2.69 22.43
CA GLU A 176 -22.87 -2.28 22.07
C GLU A 176 -23.83 -2.27 23.27
N ARG A 177 -23.75 -3.29 24.14
CA ARG A 177 -24.50 -3.28 25.41
C ARG A 177 -24.08 -2.12 26.31
N ALA A 178 -22.79 -1.80 26.37
CA ALA A 178 -22.29 -0.65 27.12
C ALA A 178 -22.85 0.67 26.56
N ARG A 179 -22.94 0.79 25.23
CA ARG A 179 -23.56 1.94 24.55
C ARG A 179 -25.04 2.13 24.90
N GLN A 180 -25.80 1.04 24.93
CA GLN A 180 -27.20 1.07 25.35
C GLN A 180 -27.34 1.51 26.81
N LEU A 181 -26.51 0.95 27.70
CA LEU A 181 -26.50 1.29 29.13
C LEU A 181 -26.08 2.75 29.36
N LEU A 182 -25.14 3.27 28.58
CA LEU A 182 -24.68 4.66 28.68
C LEU A 182 -25.82 5.66 28.41
N ALA A 183 -26.77 5.33 27.54
CA ALA A 183 -27.95 6.16 27.30
C ALA A 183 -28.89 6.24 28.52
N GLU A 184 -28.88 5.24 29.41
CA GLU A 184 -29.60 5.27 30.69
C GLU A 184 -28.86 6.13 31.73
N ILE A 185 -27.52 6.07 31.76
CA ILE A 185 -26.67 6.84 32.68
C ILE A 185 -26.70 8.33 32.33
N PHE A 186 -26.65 8.66 31.04
CA PHE A 186 -26.70 10.02 30.51
C PHE A 186 -27.85 10.18 29.50
N PRO A 187 -29.09 10.41 29.99
CA PRO A 187 -30.25 10.57 29.11
C PRO A 187 -30.11 11.78 28.19
N HIS A 188 -30.58 11.66 26.94
CA HIS A 188 -30.49 12.66 25.86
C HIS A 188 -31.27 13.99 26.10
N LYS A 189 -31.68 14.32 27.33
CA LYS A 189 -32.28 15.63 27.63
C LYS A 189 -31.23 16.71 27.37
N ASN A 190 -31.57 17.75 26.59
CA ASN A 190 -30.77 18.89 26.08
C ASN A 190 -29.93 19.67 27.13
N ASN A 191 -29.14 19.01 27.97
CA ASN A 191 -28.27 19.61 28.96
C ASN A 191 -26.82 19.47 28.48
N LEU A 192 -26.25 20.58 27.99
CA LEU A 192 -24.88 20.66 27.49
C LEU A 192 -23.85 20.06 28.46
N LYS A 193 -24.06 20.19 29.77
CA LYS A 193 -23.17 19.64 30.81
C LYS A 193 -23.17 18.10 30.86
N ASN A 194 -24.26 17.45 30.45
CA ASN A 194 -24.31 15.98 30.38
C ASN A 194 -23.60 15.47 29.14
N VAL A 195 -23.63 16.24 28.03
CA VAL A 195 -22.92 15.89 26.80
C VAL A 195 -21.41 15.88 27.05
N GLU A 196 -20.83 16.92 27.64
CA GLU A 196 -19.38 16.99 27.91
C GLU A 196 -18.89 15.87 28.82
N LYS A 197 -19.70 15.47 29.82
CA LYS A 197 -19.36 14.35 30.71
C LYS A 197 -19.49 12.98 30.06
N ARG A 198 -20.33 12.84 29.03
CA ARG A 198 -20.58 11.58 28.33
C ARG A 198 -19.48 11.25 27.31
N LEU A 199 -18.91 12.26 26.67
CA LEU A 199 -17.95 12.11 25.57
C LEU A 199 -16.78 11.13 25.85
N PRO A 200 -16.12 11.14 27.04
CA PRO A 200 -15.06 10.17 27.32
C PRO A 200 -15.54 8.70 27.29
N TYR A 201 -16.78 8.44 27.71
CA TYR A 201 -17.36 7.10 27.67
C TYR A 201 -17.73 6.67 26.26
N ASP A 202 -18.28 7.59 25.44
CA ASP A 202 -18.55 7.31 24.02
C ASP A 202 -17.24 6.96 23.30
N ARG A 203 -16.14 7.69 23.57
CA ARG A 203 -14.82 7.38 23.01
C ARG A 203 -14.27 6.04 23.49
N TRP A 204 -14.46 5.66 24.74
CA TRP A 204 -14.06 4.33 25.22
C TRP A 204 -14.83 3.21 24.50
N ILE A 205 -16.14 3.38 24.30
CA ILE A 205 -16.96 2.44 23.51
C ILE A 205 -16.42 2.33 22.08
N TRP A 206 -16.19 3.45 21.40
CA TRP A 206 -15.69 3.44 20.01
C TRP A 206 -14.30 2.81 19.91
N TRP A 207 -13.40 3.06 20.88
CA TRP A 207 -12.11 2.39 20.95
C TRP A 207 -12.27 0.85 20.96
N ASN A 208 -13.11 0.34 21.85
CA ASN A 208 -13.37 -1.10 21.94
C ASN A 208 -14.07 -1.66 20.69
N MET A 209 -15.02 -0.93 20.11
CA MET A 209 -15.66 -1.32 18.84
C MET A 209 -14.65 -1.36 17.69
N GLY A 210 -13.72 -0.40 17.64
CA GLY A 210 -12.63 -0.35 16.67
C GLY A 210 -11.72 -1.57 16.77
N MET A 211 -11.29 -1.91 18.00
CA MET A 211 -10.52 -3.12 18.27
C MET A 211 -11.28 -4.39 17.87
N ALA A 212 -12.58 -4.48 18.18
CA ALA A 212 -13.41 -5.60 17.77
C ALA A 212 -13.48 -5.76 16.24
N TYR A 213 -13.71 -4.66 15.51
CA TYR A 213 -13.72 -4.68 14.04
C TYR A 213 -12.35 -5.03 13.45
N GLN A 214 -11.25 -4.62 14.07
CA GLN A 214 -9.90 -4.95 13.60
C GLN A 214 -9.62 -6.45 13.70
N HIS A 215 -10.20 -7.12 14.70
CA HIS A 215 -10.14 -8.58 14.83
C HIS A 215 -11.07 -9.32 13.86
N MET A 216 -12.13 -8.67 13.39
CA MET A 216 -13.02 -9.22 12.36
C MET A 216 -12.41 -9.17 10.97
N ARG A 217 -12.55 -10.27 10.23
CA ARG A 217 -12.02 -10.35 8.86
C ARG A 217 -12.75 -9.40 7.91
N GLY A 218 -11.99 -8.63 7.12
CA GLY A 218 -12.53 -7.72 6.10
C GLY A 218 -13.25 -6.49 6.65
N ARG A 219 -13.07 -6.15 7.94
CA ARG A 219 -13.73 -5.01 8.60
C ARG A 219 -12.76 -3.88 8.99
N ASN A 220 -11.56 -3.86 8.44
CA ASN A 220 -10.53 -2.84 8.69
C ASN A 220 -11.05 -1.39 8.54
N GLN A 221 -11.89 -1.12 7.55
CA GLN A 221 -12.48 0.21 7.35
C GLN A 221 -13.43 0.60 8.50
N LYS A 222 -14.25 -0.33 8.99
CA LYS A 222 -15.09 -0.09 10.18
C LYS A 222 -14.25 0.15 11.43
N ALA A 223 -13.13 -0.55 11.57
CA ALA A 223 -12.20 -0.31 12.67
C ALA A 223 -11.60 1.11 12.59
N ILE A 224 -11.12 1.51 11.41
CA ILE A 224 -10.63 2.85 11.13
C ILE A 224 -11.70 3.89 11.49
N LEU A 225 -12.95 3.74 11.04
CA LEU A 225 -14.08 4.61 11.37
C LEU A 225 -14.24 4.85 12.88
N GLU A 226 -14.23 3.78 13.67
CA GLU A 226 -14.39 3.93 15.12
C GLU A 226 -13.17 4.59 15.77
N PHE A 227 -11.94 4.23 15.37
CA PHE A 227 -10.73 4.93 15.85
C PHE A 227 -10.73 6.42 15.47
N ASN A 228 -11.25 6.75 14.31
CA ASN A 228 -11.36 8.13 13.86
C ASN A 228 -12.37 8.93 14.68
N ARG A 229 -13.51 8.33 15.04
CA ARG A 229 -14.45 8.95 15.99
C ARG A 229 -13.79 9.23 17.33
N VAL A 230 -12.95 8.32 17.84
CA VAL A 230 -12.18 8.53 19.07
C VAL A 230 -11.27 9.75 18.95
N ILE A 231 -10.42 9.78 17.92
CA ILE A 231 -9.42 10.84 17.71
C ILE A 231 -10.12 12.19 17.50
N LYS A 232 -11.08 12.23 16.58
CA LYS A 232 -11.77 13.47 16.19
C LYS A 232 -12.54 14.06 17.36
N SER A 233 -13.35 13.26 18.06
CA SER A 233 -14.14 13.74 19.20
C SER A 233 -13.28 14.34 20.32
N PHE A 234 -12.02 13.92 20.47
CA PHE A 234 -11.10 14.51 21.43
C PHE A 234 -10.56 15.86 20.92
N PHE A 235 -10.19 15.95 19.64
CA PHE A 235 -9.60 17.14 19.02
C PHE A 235 -10.62 18.09 18.36
N ASP A 236 -11.93 17.87 18.49
CA ASP A 236 -12.99 18.66 17.80
C ASP A 236 -12.86 20.19 17.97
N LYS A 237 -12.19 20.67 19.03
CA LYS A 237 -11.97 22.11 19.31
C LYS A 237 -10.53 22.58 19.05
N ALA A 238 -9.64 21.73 18.54
CA ALA A 238 -8.21 22.00 18.35
C ALA A 238 -7.85 21.90 16.87
N THR A 239 -7.58 23.04 16.25
CA THR A 239 -7.33 23.15 14.80
C THR A 239 -5.85 23.09 14.44
N THR A 240 -4.98 23.71 15.24
CA THR A 240 -3.53 23.74 14.99
C THR A 240 -2.79 22.73 15.84
N LEU A 241 -1.55 22.39 15.47
CA LEU A 241 -0.70 21.55 16.31
C LEU A 241 -0.51 22.15 17.72
N GLN A 242 -0.42 23.49 17.82
CA GLN A 242 -0.29 24.18 19.10
C GLN A 242 -1.54 24.02 19.97
N ASP A 243 -2.75 24.14 19.40
CA ASP A 243 -4.00 23.89 20.13
C ASP A 243 -4.07 22.45 20.65
N LYS A 244 -3.65 21.48 19.82
CA LYS A 244 -3.61 20.07 20.21
C LYS A 244 -2.64 19.83 21.38
N LYS A 245 -1.46 20.45 21.35
CA LYS A 245 -0.48 20.39 22.45
C LYS A 245 -1.08 20.93 23.74
N GLU A 246 -1.68 22.10 23.69
CA GLU A 246 -2.32 22.73 24.85
C GLU A 246 -3.47 21.88 25.41
N LEU A 247 -4.31 21.33 24.54
CA LEU A 247 -5.44 20.48 24.93
C LEU A 247 -5.01 19.21 25.66
N VAL A 248 -3.98 18.53 25.16
CA VAL A 248 -3.50 17.26 25.71
C VAL A 248 -2.95 17.41 27.14
N VAL A 249 -2.37 18.58 27.46
CA VAL A 249 -1.81 18.86 28.80
C VAL A 249 -2.67 19.80 29.64
N ALA A 250 -3.83 20.24 29.13
CA ALA A 250 -4.72 21.19 29.81
C ALA A 250 -5.14 20.74 31.21
N ASN A 251 -5.33 19.43 31.40
CA ASN A 251 -5.58 18.81 32.69
C ASN A 251 -5.14 17.33 32.69
N SER A 252 -5.05 16.76 33.89
CA SER A 252 -4.60 15.37 34.08
C SER A 252 -5.51 14.33 33.42
N SER A 253 -6.82 14.58 33.33
CA SER A 253 -7.77 13.66 32.69
C SER A 253 -7.59 13.63 31.17
N ASN A 254 -7.30 14.77 30.53
CA ASN A 254 -6.96 14.84 29.11
C ASN A 254 -5.67 14.07 28.82
N SER A 255 -4.64 14.23 29.66
CA SER A 255 -3.39 13.48 29.51
C SER A 255 -3.60 11.97 29.71
N LEU A 256 -4.41 11.57 30.69
CA LEU A 256 -4.79 10.16 30.91
C LEU A 256 -5.48 9.58 29.67
N GLU A 257 -6.52 10.25 29.20
CA GLU A 257 -7.32 9.81 28.06
C GLU A 257 -6.48 9.77 26.77
N PHE A 258 -5.58 10.74 26.58
CA PHE A 258 -4.68 10.74 25.43
C PHE A 258 -3.77 9.50 25.40
N LEU A 259 -3.17 9.16 26.55
CA LEU A 259 -2.28 8.00 26.66
C LEU A 259 -3.04 6.67 26.59
N LEU A 260 -4.30 6.64 27.03
CA LEU A 260 -5.11 5.43 27.13
C LEU A 260 -5.89 5.10 25.84
N ASN A 261 -6.53 6.09 25.23
CA ASN A 261 -7.47 5.89 24.11
C ASN A 261 -7.05 6.60 22.82
N ILE A 262 -6.59 7.85 22.91
CA ILE A 262 -6.40 8.70 21.72
C ILE A 262 -5.16 8.29 20.93
N LEU A 263 -3.99 8.27 21.56
CA LEU A 263 -2.76 7.83 20.90
C LEU A 263 -2.84 6.35 20.49
N PRO A 264 -3.38 5.44 21.32
CA PRO A 264 -3.64 4.06 20.88
C PRO A 264 -4.57 3.95 19.67
N ALA A 265 -5.64 4.73 19.57
CA ALA A 265 -6.49 4.79 18.37
C ALA A 265 -5.69 5.25 17.13
N THR A 266 -4.84 6.27 17.29
CA THR A 266 -3.94 6.72 16.20
C THR A 266 -2.95 5.63 15.77
N LEU A 267 -2.36 4.92 16.73
CA LEU A 267 -1.45 3.80 16.47
C LEU A 267 -2.17 2.64 15.76
N GLN A 268 -3.38 2.26 16.18
CA GLN A 268 -4.13 1.18 15.53
C GLN A 268 -4.59 1.55 14.13
N ARG A 269 -4.97 2.81 13.90
CA ARG A 269 -5.21 3.32 12.55
C ARG A 269 -3.99 3.13 11.65
N ALA A 270 -2.80 3.54 12.13
CA ALA A 270 -1.55 3.34 11.40
C ALA A 270 -1.24 1.86 11.18
N ALA A 271 -1.48 0.99 12.17
CA ALA A 271 -1.29 -0.45 12.03
C ALA A 271 -2.17 -1.06 10.93
N ILE A 272 -3.41 -0.59 10.78
CA ILE A 272 -4.29 -1.03 9.69
C ILE A 272 -3.77 -0.55 8.34
N HIS A 273 -3.30 0.69 8.22
CA HIS A 273 -2.67 1.18 6.98
C HIS A 273 -1.43 0.37 6.61
N LEU A 274 -0.57 0.05 7.57
CA LEU A 274 0.59 -0.82 7.35
C LEU A 274 0.18 -2.22 6.89
N LYS A 275 -0.85 -2.80 7.49
CA LYS A 275 -1.43 -4.09 7.06
C LYS A 275 -1.96 -4.03 5.61
N GLN A 276 -2.42 -2.87 5.16
CA GLN A 276 -2.89 -2.62 3.79
C GLN A 276 -1.77 -2.16 2.83
N GLN A 277 -0.50 -2.22 3.26
CA GLN A 277 0.66 -1.77 2.50
C GLN A 277 0.61 -0.27 2.12
N LEU A 278 0.07 0.56 3.00
CA LEU A 278 -0.12 2.01 2.84
C LEU A 278 0.85 2.81 3.75
N GLY A 279 2.15 2.60 3.58
CA GLY A 279 3.19 3.22 4.41
C GLY A 279 3.12 4.75 4.49
N TYR A 280 2.84 5.45 3.38
CA TYR A 280 2.66 6.91 3.38
C TYR A 280 1.55 7.37 4.34
N HIS A 281 0.39 6.72 4.27
CA HIS A 281 -0.78 7.03 5.11
C HIS A 281 -0.56 6.67 6.59
N ALA A 282 0.23 5.62 6.85
CA ALA A 282 0.67 5.32 8.20
C ALA A 282 1.51 6.47 8.78
N LEU A 283 2.51 7.00 8.04
CA LEU A 283 3.30 8.16 8.49
C LEU A 283 2.42 9.39 8.69
N GLN A 284 1.51 9.65 7.76
CA GLN A 284 0.57 10.75 7.83
C GLN A 284 -0.33 10.66 9.08
N ALA A 285 -0.73 9.44 9.50
CA ALA A 285 -1.50 9.23 10.73
C ALA A 285 -0.67 9.48 11.99
N LEU A 286 0.64 9.19 11.92
CA LEU A 286 1.57 9.29 13.04
C LEU A 286 2.27 10.66 13.14
N PHE A 287 2.00 11.59 12.22
CA PHE A 287 2.72 12.86 12.05
C PHE A 287 2.83 13.65 13.37
N ASP A 288 1.70 14.05 13.97
CA ASP A 288 1.69 14.85 15.21
C ASP A 288 2.07 14.05 16.47
N SER A 289 1.96 12.72 16.41
CA SER A 289 1.98 11.85 17.59
C SER A 289 3.26 11.98 18.41
N GLY A 290 4.41 12.10 17.73
CA GLY A 290 5.70 12.25 18.39
C GLY A 290 5.84 13.56 19.17
N LEU A 291 5.31 14.65 18.61
CA LEU A 291 5.37 16.00 19.22
C LEU A 291 4.39 16.11 20.39
N LEU A 292 3.17 15.59 20.24
CA LEU A 292 2.17 15.57 21.31
C LEU A 292 2.63 14.73 22.50
N LEU A 293 3.28 13.59 22.24
CA LEU A 293 3.82 12.73 23.28
C LEU A 293 4.99 13.38 24.03
N ALA A 294 5.84 14.14 23.32
CA ALA A 294 6.92 14.92 23.92
C ALA A 294 6.38 16.02 24.85
N GLU A 295 5.26 16.67 24.49
CA GLU A 295 4.62 17.71 25.31
C GLU A 295 4.16 17.14 26.67
N ILE A 296 3.52 15.96 26.67
CA ILE A 296 3.15 15.26 27.92
C ILE A 296 4.39 14.99 28.77
N SER A 297 5.47 14.48 28.16
CA SER A 297 6.72 14.18 28.87
C SER A 297 7.31 15.42 29.57
N GLN A 298 7.26 16.58 28.91
CA GLN A 298 7.79 17.83 29.44
C GLN A 298 6.93 18.45 30.56
N LYS A 299 5.59 18.40 30.40
CA LYS A 299 4.64 19.09 31.30
C LYS A 299 4.10 18.21 32.42
N SER A 300 4.02 16.90 32.22
CA SER A 300 3.49 15.93 33.20
C SER A 300 4.63 15.20 33.92
N ARG A 301 5.19 15.81 34.96
CA ARG A 301 6.30 15.24 35.77
C ARG A 301 5.88 14.08 36.70
N PHE A 302 4.67 13.54 36.55
CA PHE A 302 4.16 12.49 37.44
C PHE A 302 4.58 11.09 36.98
N GLY A 303 5.01 10.27 37.93
CA GLY A 303 5.75 9.04 37.69
C GLY A 303 5.08 8.01 36.77
N ILE A 304 3.75 7.88 36.76
CA ILE A 304 3.06 6.88 35.92
C ILE A 304 3.05 7.34 34.45
N TYR A 305 2.74 8.61 34.18
CA TYR A 305 2.73 9.13 32.79
C TYR A 305 4.13 9.14 32.20
N SER A 306 5.14 9.54 32.97
CA SER A 306 6.54 9.52 32.52
C SER A 306 7.05 8.11 32.19
N LYS A 307 6.42 7.05 32.73
CA LYS A 307 6.74 5.65 32.45
C LYS A 307 5.91 5.07 31.30
N ALA A 308 4.67 5.52 31.12
CA ALA A 308 3.82 5.14 29.99
C ALA A 308 4.35 5.69 28.65
N VAL A 309 4.82 6.94 28.65
CA VAL A 309 5.29 7.66 27.46
C VAL A 309 6.38 6.87 26.69
N PRO A 310 7.46 6.36 27.31
CA PRO A 310 8.49 5.57 26.63
C PRO A 310 7.94 4.35 25.88
N ASN A 311 6.99 3.60 26.44
CA ASN A 311 6.45 2.40 25.78
C ASN A 311 5.58 2.76 24.56
N LEU A 312 4.78 3.82 24.66
CA LEU A 312 4.06 4.38 23.50
C LEU A 312 5.02 4.91 22.43
N ARG A 313 6.13 5.52 22.85
CA ARG A 313 7.14 6.04 21.93
C ARG A 313 7.82 4.93 21.13
N LYS A 314 8.19 3.82 21.78
CA LYS A 314 8.75 2.63 21.09
C LYS A 314 7.81 2.13 20.00
N ARG A 315 6.52 1.95 20.32
CA ARG A 315 5.52 1.48 19.36
C ARG A 315 5.30 2.44 18.20
N LEU A 316 5.29 3.74 18.47
CA LEU A 316 5.26 4.79 17.45
C LEU A 316 6.45 4.67 16.49
N ASP A 317 7.67 4.57 17.03
CA ASP A 317 8.89 4.52 16.24
C ASP A 317 9.02 3.20 15.45
N LEU A 318 8.53 2.07 15.99
CA LEU A 318 8.45 0.79 15.28
C LEU A 318 7.48 0.82 14.08
N PHE A 319 6.34 1.50 14.20
CA PHE A 319 5.40 1.67 13.08
C PHE A 319 5.92 2.62 12.02
N ARG A 320 6.65 3.67 12.41
CA ARG A 320 7.36 4.55 11.47
C ARG A 320 8.42 3.78 10.69
N LEU A 321 9.20 2.95 11.36
CA LEU A 321 10.18 2.07 10.73
C LEU A 321 9.53 1.11 9.72
N ASP A 322 8.42 0.46 10.06
CA ASP A 322 7.68 -0.41 9.13
C ASP A 322 7.19 0.38 7.91
N ALA A 323 6.67 1.59 8.11
CA ALA A 323 6.24 2.46 7.02
C ALA A 323 7.40 2.79 6.06
N PHE A 324 8.57 3.15 6.59
CA PHE A 324 9.77 3.40 5.78
C PHE A 324 10.23 2.14 5.02
N GLN A 325 10.14 0.97 5.64
CA GLN A 325 10.44 -0.30 4.97
C GLN A 325 9.51 -0.59 3.79
N GLN A 326 8.20 -0.33 3.94
CA GLN A 326 7.21 -0.47 2.85
C GLN A 326 7.42 0.54 1.71
N LEU A 327 7.95 1.72 2.03
CA LEU A 327 8.28 2.78 1.06
C LEU A 327 9.65 2.57 0.41
N GLY A 328 10.51 1.70 0.94
CA GLY A 328 11.85 1.42 0.39
C GLY A 328 12.87 2.54 0.60
N THR A 329 12.66 3.42 1.58
CA THR A 329 13.45 4.64 1.82
C THR A 329 14.69 4.32 2.65
N THR A 330 15.74 3.85 1.98
CA THR A 330 16.94 3.24 2.60
C THR A 330 17.57 4.10 3.69
N LYS A 331 17.76 5.41 3.45
CA LYS A 331 18.41 6.33 4.41
C LYS A 331 17.59 6.49 5.68
N GLU A 332 16.29 6.70 5.52
CA GLU A 332 15.32 6.88 6.60
C GLU A 332 15.21 5.59 7.43
N ILE A 333 15.26 4.42 6.79
CA ILE A 333 15.28 3.12 7.47
C ILE A 333 16.55 3.00 8.33
N GLU A 334 17.74 3.33 7.82
CA GLU A 334 19.00 3.27 8.57
C GLU A 334 19.00 4.20 9.79
N GLU A 335 18.60 5.45 9.60
CA GLU A 335 18.50 6.43 10.69
C GLU A 335 17.48 5.99 11.75
N SER A 336 16.31 5.53 11.31
CA SER A 336 15.25 5.05 12.21
C SER A 336 15.70 3.80 12.97
N LEU A 337 16.30 2.81 12.31
CA LEU A 337 16.78 1.59 12.95
C LEU A 337 17.82 1.88 14.04
N LYS A 338 18.81 2.76 13.77
CA LYS A 338 19.81 3.16 14.78
C LYS A 338 19.15 3.75 16.03
N ASN A 339 18.15 4.62 15.84
CA ASN A 339 17.42 5.27 16.92
C ASN A 339 16.54 4.28 17.71
N VAL A 340 15.78 3.44 17.01
CA VAL A 340 14.90 2.43 17.63
C VAL A 340 15.73 1.38 18.37
N TYR A 341 16.82 0.90 17.78
CA TYR A 341 17.71 -0.08 18.40
C TYR A 341 18.30 0.45 19.71
N LYS A 342 18.84 1.68 19.69
CA LYS A 342 19.37 2.34 20.89
C LYS A 342 18.31 2.48 21.99
N THR A 343 17.07 2.74 21.61
CA THR A 343 15.94 2.95 22.54
C THR A 343 15.46 1.63 23.16
N ILE A 344 15.38 0.56 22.36
CA ILE A 344 14.86 -0.74 22.81
C ILE A 344 15.94 -1.56 23.54
N PHE A 345 17.19 -1.55 23.06
CA PHE A 345 18.29 -2.33 23.66
C PHE A 345 19.20 -1.55 24.62
N LEU A 346 18.97 -0.23 24.77
CA LEU A 346 19.60 0.67 25.75
C LEU A 346 21.14 0.76 25.65
N ARG A 347 21.63 1.67 24.80
CA ARG A 347 23.04 2.12 24.64
C ARG A 347 23.99 1.23 23.84
N ASP A 348 23.47 0.26 23.10
CA ASP A 348 24.26 -0.47 22.10
C ASP A 348 24.21 0.31 20.76
N GLU A 349 25.37 0.63 20.18
CA GLU A 349 25.44 1.14 18.81
C GLU A 349 25.15 -0.01 17.84
N TRP A 350 24.35 0.27 16.81
CA TRP A 350 23.99 -0.71 15.79
C TRP A 350 24.54 -0.29 14.44
N ASP A 351 25.23 -1.22 13.79
CA ASP A 351 25.78 -1.05 12.45
C ASP A 351 24.80 -1.62 11.42
N CYS A 352 24.41 -0.80 10.44
CA CYS A 352 23.53 -1.20 9.34
C CYS A 352 24.27 -2.04 8.27
N ASP A 353 25.60 -2.03 8.29
CA ASP A 353 26.48 -2.76 7.36
C ASP A 353 26.87 -4.14 7.84
N GLU A 354 26.93 -4.35 9.15
CA GLU A 354 27.23 -5.66 9.73
C GLU A 354 25.95 -6.38 10.18
N PRO A 355 25.67 -7.57 9.64
CA PRO A 355 24.62 -8.43 10.15
C PRO A 355 24.94 -8.80 11.59
N PHE A 356 24.24 -8.16 12.53
CA PHE A 356 24.32 -8.43 13.95
C PHE A 356 22.92 -8.32 14.58
N LEU A 357 22.61 -9.31 15.43
CA LEU A 357 21.49 -9.26 16.37
C LEU A 357 22.02 -9.60 17.74
N LYS A 358 21.54 -8.87 18.75
CA LYS A 358 21.86 -9.13 20.14
C LYS A 358 21.46 -10.57 20.51
N PRO A 359 22.37 -11.39 21.09
CA PRO A 359 22.01 -12.70 21.60
C PRO A 359 20.89 -12.57 22.64
N PHE A 360 19.96 -13.52 22.62
CA PHE A 360 18.88 -13.57 23.59
C PHE A 360 19.45 -13.79 25.01
N ALA A 361 19.17 -12.87 25.93
CA ALA A 361 19.79 -12.83 27.25
C ALA A 361 18.84 -13.14 28.43
N SER A 362 17.51 -13.03 28.23
CA SER A 362 16.53 -13.24 29.31
C SER A 362 15.12 -13.54 28.78
N TYR A 363 14.40 -14.45 29.44
CA TYR A 363 13.04 -14.88 29.09
C TYR A 363 11.96 -14.26 30.00
N PRO A 364 10.77 -13.89 29.47
CA PRO A 364 10.38 -13.81 28.05
C PRO A 364 10.76 -12.47 27.39
N PRO A 365 10.98 -12.42 26.05
CA PRO A 365 11.20 -11.16 25.34
C PRO A 365 9.93 -10.31 25.29
N SER A 366 10.10 -8.99 25.31
CA SER A 366 8.97 -8.06 25.09
C SER A 366 8.56 -8.02 23.61
N ALA A 367 7.29 -7.73 23.33
CA ALA A 367 6.77 -7.66 21.96
C ALA A 367 7.54 -6.67 21.08
N ASP A 368 7.91 -5.50 21.63
CA ASP A 368 8.71 -4.48 20.93
C ASP A 368 10.09 -5.00 20.52
N GLN A 369 10.74 -5.81 21.37
CA GLN A 369 12.04 -6.42 21.05
C GLN A 369 11.92 -7.44 19.93
N THR A 370 10.90 -8.30 19.98
CA THR A 370 10.65 -9.29 18.94
C THR A 370 10.34 -8.63 17.60
N GLN A 371 9.51 -7.57 17.61
CA GLN A 371 9.18 -6.81 16.41
C GLN A 371 10.42 -6.13 15.80
N LEU A 372 11.29 -5.54 16.63
CA LEU A 372 12.54 -4.96 16.13
C LEU A 372 13.46 -6.03 15.52
N VAL A 373 13.59 -7.19 16.17
CA VAL A 373 14.36 -8.34 15.66
C VAL A 373 13.83 -8.79 14.29
N GLU A 374 12.51 -8.87 14.12
CA GLU A 374 11.87 -9.14 12.82
C GLU A 374 12.23 -8.08 11.78
N GLN A 375 12.08 -6.79 12.12
CA GLN A 375 12.35 -5.68 11.21
C GLN A 375 13.82 -5.60 10.79
N ILE A 376 14.76 -5.96 11.68
CA ILE A 376 16.18 -6.08 11.37
C ILE A 376 16.44 -7.26 10.42
N ALA A 377 15.82 -8.42 10.66
CA ALA A 377 15.92 -9.55 9.74
C ALA A 377 15.35 -9.21 8.35
N ALA A 378 14.24 -8.47 8.30
CA ALA A 378 13.66 -7.95 7.06
C ALA A 378 14.58 -6.94 6.36
N TRP A 379 15.23 -6.05 7.11
CA TRP A 379 16.25 -5.13 6.59
C TRP A 379 17.41 -5.87 5.90
N PHE A 380 18.01 -6.86 6.57
CA PHE A 380 19.12 -7.60 5.98
C PHE A 380 18.71 -8.38 4.73
N LEU A 381 17.50 -8.95 4.72
CA LEU A 381 16.94 -9.57 3.53
C LEU A 381 16.75 -8.53 2.40
N GLY A 382 16.18 -7.37 2.72
CA GLY A 382 15.92 -6.26 1.78
C GLY A 382 17.21 -5.65 1.19
N LYS A 383 18.26 -5.47 1.99
CA LYS A 383 19.57 -4.97 1.53
C LYS A 383 20.15 -5.84 0.42
N THR A 384 19.90 -7.16 0.48
CA THR A 384 20.32 -8.09 -0.58
C THR A 384 19.52 -7.98 -1.88
N ILE A 385 18.49 -7.13 -1.96
CA ILE A 385 17.63 -6.89 -3.14
C ILE A 385 17.97 -5.53 -3.80
N GLY A 386 18.61 -4.61 -3.07
CA GLY A 386 18.92 -3.24 -3.50
C GLY A 386 19.84 -3.09 -4.73
N THR A 387 20.12 -1.85 -5.11
CA THR A 387 20.96 -1.45 -6.27
C THR A 387 22.38 -2.04 -6.25
N ASN A 388 22.92 -2.33 -5.07
CA ASN A 388 24.22 -2.99 -4.85
C ASN A 388 24.13 -4.49 -4.52
N SER A 389 22.98 -5.13 -4.72
CA SER A 389 22.81 -6.55 -4.40
C SER A 389 23.79 -7.48 -5.14
N CYS A 390 24.25 -8.55 -4.47
CA CYS A 390 25.11 -9.59 -5.06
C CYS A 390 24.65 -10.01 -6.46
N VAL A 391 23.33 -10.15 -6.63
CA VAL A 391 22.74 -10.58 -7.90
C VAL A 391 22.98 -9.56 -9.02
N LYS A 392 22.83 -8.26 -8.75
CA LYS A 392 23.14 -7.21 -9.73
C LYS A 392 24.63 -7.13 -10.02
N LEU A 393 25.47 -7.28 -8.99
CA LEU A 393 26.92 -7.32 -9.13
C LEU A 393 27.35 -8.50 -10.03
N ILE A 394 26.80 -9.69 -9.79
CA ILE A 394 27.07 -10.90 -10.59
C ILE A 394 26.63 -10.71 -12.05
N ASN A 395 25.44 -10.16 -12.30
CA ASN A 395 24.97 -9.92 -13.66
C ASN A 395 25.89 -8.95 -14.43
N LYS A 396 26.49 -7.96 -13.75
CA LYS A 396 27.41 -6.98 -14.35
C LYS A 396 28.81 -7.54 -14.67
N LEU A 397 29.26 -8.62 -13.99
CA LEU A 397 30.59 -9.21 -14.20
C LEU A 397 30.89 -9.55 -15.67
N SER A 398 29.89 -10.01 -16.42
CA SER A 398 30.04 -10.39 -17.83
C SER A 398 30.39 -9.21 -18.76
N ARG A 399 30.15 -7.96 -18.34
CA ARG A 399 30.28 -6.73 -19.15
C ARG A 399 31.45 -5.83 -18.73
N GLU A 400 32.19 -6.19 -17.68
CA GLU A 400 33.28 -5.36 -17.15
C GLU A 400 34.63 -5.63 -17.83
N LYS A 401 35.55 -4.64 -17.79
CA LYS A 401 36.94 -4.81 -18.26
C LYS A 401 37.77 -5.58 -17.22
N ASP A 402 38.77 -6.35 -17.66
CA ASP A 402 39.51 -7.31 -16.80
C ASP A 402 40.09 -6.69 -15.51
N ASN A 403 40.61 -5.47 -15.56
CA ASN A 403 41.15 -4.80 -14.35
C ASN A 403 40.08 -4.44 -13.31
N LYS A 404 38.83 -4.19 -13.72
CA LYS A 404 37.70 -3.91 -12.81
C LYS A 404 36.97 -5.18 -12.36
N LYS A 405 37.17 -6.31 -13.04
CA LYS A 405 36.58 -7.60 -12.64
C LYS A 405 37.08 -8.07 -11.28
N ILE A 406 38.36 -7.85 -10.97
CA ILE A 406 38.96 -8.27 -9.69
C ILE A 406 38.27 -7.58 -8.51
N GLU A 407 38.17 -6.25 -8.55
CA GLU A 407 37.48 -5.46 -7.53
C GLU A 407 36.02 -5.89 -7.38
N LYS A 408 35.35 -6.16 -8.51
CA LYS A 408 33.94 -6.61 -8.52
C LYS A 408 33.76 -7.99 -7.91
N VAL A 409 34.68 -8.92 -8.18
CA VAL A 409 34.68 -10.27 -7.61
C VAL A 409 34.85 -10.18 -6.08
N GLN A 410 35.76 -9.34 -5.60
CA GLN A 410 35.95 -9.11 -4.16
C GLN A 410 34.72 -8.48 -3.50
N GLU A 411 34.07 -7.53 -4.16
CA GLU A 411 32.81 -6.92 -3.69
C GLU A 411 31.69 -7.98 -3.59
N ILE A 412 31.56 -8.86 -4.59
CA ILE A 412 30.59 -9.97 -4.56
C ILE A 412 30.87 -10.92 -3.40
N ILE A 413 32.13 -11.31 -3.19
CA ILE A 413 32.53 -12.18 -2.08
C ILE A 413 32.18 -11.54 -0.74
N LYS A 414 32.47 -10.24 -0.56
CA LYS A 414 32.11 -9.48 0.64
C LYS A 414 30.60 -9.53 0.90
N GLU A 415 29.79 -9.22 -0.11
CA GLU A 415 28.33 -9.19 0.02
C GLU A 415 27.74 -10.60 0.27
N VAL A 416 28.31 -11.65 -0.33
CA VAL A 416 27.93 -13.05 -0.06
C VAL A 416 28.24 -13.43 1.39
N ASN A 417 29.40 -13.02 1.92
CA ASN A 417 29.78 -13.28 3.31
C ASN A 417 28.88 -12.54 4.30
N VAL A 418 28.51 -11.29 4.01
CA VAL A 418 27.48 -10.53 4.75
C VAL A 418 26.16 -11.31 4.74
N PHE A 419 25.69 -11.77 3.58
CA PHE A 419 24.46 -12.56 3.52
C PHE A 419 24.52 -13.88 4.31
N CYS A 420 25.66 -14.59 4.28
CA CYS A 420 25.89 -15.79 5.08
C CYS A 420 25.81 -15.50 6.59
N LYS A 421 26.41 -14.39 7.06
CA LYS A 421 26.25 -13.94 8.45
C LYS A 421 24.77 -13.70 8.80
N GLY A 422 24.03 -13.05 7.90
CA GLY A 422 22.58 -12.85 8.02
C GLY A 422 21.81 -14.18 8.15
N ILE A 423 22.13 -15.19 7.33
CA ILE A 423 21.55 -16.54 7.47
C ILE A 423 21.88 -17.13 8.84
N GLY A 424 23.12 -17.02 9.31
CA GLY A 424 23.53 -17.52 10.62
C GLY A 424 22.71 -16.91 11.76
N ILE A 425 22.49 -15.59 11.70
CA ILE A 425 21.65 -14.84 12.63
C ILE A 425 20.21 -15.32 12.61
N VAL A 426 19.62 -15.52 11.43
CA VAL A 426 18.24 -16.03 11.33
C VAL A 426 18.16 -17.47 11.83
N THR A 427 19.16 -18.30 11.54
CA THR A 427 19.19 -19.71 11.93
C THR A 427 19.25 -19.86 13.45
N GLU A 428 20.12 -19.11 14.12
CA GLU A 428 20.40 -19.26 15.55
C GLU A 428 19.76 -18.15 16.36
N THR A 429 20.23 -16.92 16.19
CA THR A 429 19.85 -15.81 17.08
C THR A 429 18.36 -15.50 17.00
N TYR A 430 17.81 -15.20 15.83
CA TYR A 430 16.38 -14.87 15.68
C TYR A 430 15.49 -16.04 16.11
N TRP A 431 15.86 -17.28 15.77
CA TRP A 431 15.10 -18.44 16.24
C TRP A 431 15.06 -18.52 17.78
N ASN A 432 16.18 -18.29 18.47
CA ASN A 432 16.22 -18.31 19.94
C ASN A 432 15.37 -17.21 20.59
N TRP A 433 15.08 -16.11 19.86
CA TRP A 433 14.17 -15.06 20.33
C TRP A 433 12.70 -15.48 20.30
N ILE A 434 12.33 -16.38 19.40
CA ILE A 434 10.92 -16.67 19.08
C ILE A 434 10.52 -18.13 19.30
N GLU A 435 11.48 -19.02 19.55
CA GLU A 435 11.19 -20.42 19.81
C GLU A 435 10.26 -20.57 21.02
N ASN A 436 9.21 -21.38 20.87
CA ASN A 436 8.11 -21.55 21.83
C ASN A 436 7.02 -20.46 21.79
N ASN A 437 7.11 -19.44 20.93
CA ASN A 437 6.00 -18.56 20.61
C ASN A 437 5.37 -18.93 19.26
N SER A 438 4.20 -19.59 19.29
CA SER A 438 3.56 -20.08 18.07
C SER A 438 3.15 -18.97 17.10
N PHE A 439 2.93 -17.74 17.57
CA PHE A 439 2.55 -16.60 16.74
C PHE A 439 3.76 -16.06 15.98
N ASP A 440 4.85 -15.75 16.71
CA ASP A 440 6.08 -15.21 16.12
C ASP A 440 6.81 -16.25 15.26
N GLU A 441 6.71 -17.54 15.59
CA GLU A 441 7.20 -18.63 14.75
C GLU A 441 6.65 -18.53 13.33
N ARG A 442 5.36 -18.21 13.13
CA ARG A 442 4.75 -18.15 11.79
C ARG A 442 5.38 -17.06 10.93
N ILE A 443 5.66 -15.91 11.54
CA ILE A 443 6.30 -14.77 10.90
C ILE A 443 7.75 -15.13 10.54
N TYR A 444 8.47 -15.73 11.48
CA TYR A 444 9.82 -16.26 11.25
C TYR A 444 9.85 -17.21 10.05
N PHE A 445 8.90 -18.13 9.94
CA PHE A 445 8.87 -19.12 8.86
C PHE A 445 8.68 -18.49 7.48
N SER A 446 7.91 -17.39 7.38
CA SER A 446 7.84 -16.58 6.16
C SER A 446 9.22 -16.03 5.76
N ARG A 447 9.94 -15.42 6.72
CA ARG A 447 11.31 -14.90 6.48
C ARG A 447 12.31 -16.00 6.17
N TRP A 448 12.27 -17.11 6.90
CA TRP A 448 13.07 -18.32 6.67
C TRP A 448 12.96 -18.80 5.22
N ALA A 449 11.73 -18.92 4.70
CA ALA A 449 11.48 -19.33 3.33
C ALA A 449 12.08 -18.35 2.30
N GLN A 450 12.02 -17.04 2.57
CA GLN A 450 12.62 -16.02 1.70
C GLN A 450 14.15 -16.04 1.73
N PHE A 451 14.78 -16.26 2.90
CA PHE A 451 16.24 -16.44 3.01
C PHE A 451 16.70 -17.68 2.21
N LEU A 452 15.98 -18.81 2.31
CA LEU A 452 16.25 -20.02 1.54
C LEU A 452 16.14 -19.79 0.01
N LYS A 453 15.06 -19.15 -0.42
CA LYS A 453 14.84 -18.75 -1.82
C LYS A 453 15.99 -17.88 -2.32
N ARG A 454 16.36 -16.83 -1.56
CA ARG A 454 17.39 -15.88 -1.97
C ARG A 454 18.77 -16.53 -2.00
N GLY A 455 19.12 -17.30 -0.97
CA GLY A 455 20.40 -18.00 -0.90
C GLY A 455 20.58 -18.99 -2.05
N THR A 456 19.58 -19.81 -2.35
CA THR A 456 19.68 -20.76 -3.47
C THR A 456 19.76 -20.05 -4.83
N SER A 457 19.08 -18.91 -4.99
CA SER A 457 19.19 -18.10 -6.21
C SER A 457 20.59 -17.50 -6.39
N ILE A 458 21.19 -16.94 -5.33
CA ILE A 458 22.57 -16.43 -5.35
C ILE A 458 23.54 -17.57 -5.66
N LEU A 459 23.38 -18.72 -5.00
CA LEU A 459 24.22 -19.90 -5.20
C LEU A 459 24.24 -20.37 -6.67
N LEU A 460 23.06 -20.48 -7.30
CA LEU A 460 22.95 -20.82 -8.72
C LEU A 460 23.67 -19.81 -9.61
N LYS A 461 23.52 -18.51 -9.34
CA LYS A 461 24.16 -17.45 -10.12
C LYS A 461 25.68 -17.45 -9.95
N LEU A 462 26.19 -17.67 -8.74
CA LEU A 462 27.62 -17.78 -8.48
C LEU A 462 28.23 -18.98 -9.24
N ASN A 463 27.56 -20.13 -9.23
CA ASN A 463 28.04 -21.33 -9.92
C ASN A 463 28.10 -21.12 -11.44
N LYS A 464 27.04 -20.58 -12.05
CA LYS A 464 26.98 -20.30 -13.51
C LYS A 464 28.03 -19.28 -13.98
N ASN A 465 28.53 -18.43 -13.09
CA ASN A 465 29.48 -17.37 -13.42
C ASN A 465 30.90 -17.66 -12.92
N ILE A 466 31.19 -18.89 -12.46
CA ILE A 466 32.51 -19.26 -11.91
C ILE A 466 33.67 -18.98 -12.88
N LYS A 467 33.42 -19.12 -14.19
CA LYS A 467 34.41 -18.83 -15.25
C LYS A 467 34.93 -17.39 -15.25
N TYR A 468 34.16 -16.44 -14.71
CA TYR A 468 34.54 -15.03 -14.63
C TYR A 468 35.35 -14.69 -13.35
N ALA A 469 35.49 -15.64 -12.43
CA ALA A 469 36.21 -15.46 -11.16
C ALA A 469 37.66 -15.99 -11.20
N SER A 470 38.27 -16.10 -12.39
CA SER A 470 39.61 -16.68 -12.58
C SER A 470 40.71 -15.99 -11.77
N CYS A 471 40.53 -14.73 -11.41
CA CYS A 471 41.45 -13.93 -10.60
C CYS A 471 41.41 -14.22 -9.09
N ASP A 472 40.33 -14.81 -8.56
CA ASP A 472 40.16 -15.11 -7.13
C ASP A 472 39.24 -16.34 -6.94
N ILE A 473 39.55 -17.41 -7.67
CA ILE A 473 38.69 -18.57 -7.79
C ILE A 473 38.58 -19.36 -6.48
N ASP A 474 39.61 -19.32 -5.64
CA ASP A 474 39.65 -20.01 -4.36
C ASP A 474 38.70 -19.37 -3.36
N ASN A 475 38.73 -18.03 -3.20
CA ASN A 475 37.79 -17.33 -2.32
C ASN A 475 36.35 -17.38 -2.87
N TRP A 476 36.18 -17.38 -4.19
CA TRP A 476 34.87 -17.58 -4.83
C TRP A 476 34.28 -18.95 -4.48
N ASN A 477 35.08 -20.02 -4.64
CA ASN A 477 34.68 -21.39 -4.29
C ASN A 477 34.42 -21.55 -2.80
N ALA A 478 35.23 -20.93 -1.94
CA ALA A 478 35.02 -20.90 -0.49
C ALA A 478 33.70 -20.19 -0.13
N SER A 479 33.35 -19.10 -0.82
CA SER A 479 32.09 -18.37 -0.64
C SER A 479 30.88 -19.20 -1.06
N ILE A 480 30.95 -19.89 -2.21
CA ILE A 480 29.93 -20.85 -2.67
C ILE A 480 29.70 -21.93 -1.61
N GLU A 481 30.78 -22.50 -1.07
CA GLU A 481 30.69 -23.57 -0.08
C GLU A 481 30.12 -23.08 1.26
N THR A 482 30.52 -21.90 1.71
CA THR A 482 30.01 -21.26 2.93
C THR A 482 28.52 -20.95 2.79
N LEU A 483 28.11 -20.41 1.63
CA LEU A 483 26.70 -20.13 1.35
C LEU A 483 25.86 -21.41 1.29
N LEU A 484 26.32 -22.43 0.58
CA LEU A 484 25.66 -23.73 0.53
C LEU A 484 25.51 -24.35 1.92
N GLN A 485 26.57 -24.30 2.74
CA GLN A 485 26.54 -24.78 4.11
C GLN A 485 25.49 -24.02 4.93
N SER A 486 25.45 -22.69 4.83
CA SER A 486 24.50 -21.83 5.56
C SER A 486 23.06 -22.15 5.18
N ILE A 487 22.75 -22.28 3.88
CA ILE A 487 21.42 -22.63 3.36
C ILE A 487 20.98 -24.01 3.86
N ILE A 488 21.83 -25.02 3.73
CA ILE A 488 21.50 -26.39 4.14
C ILE A 488 21.27 -26.46 5.66
N THR A 489 22.08 -25.74 6.43
CA THR A 489 21.94 -25.67 7.90
C THR A 489 20.59 -25.05 8.28
N LEU A 490 20.26 -23.88 7.70
CA LEU A 490 18.98 -23.19 7.89
C LEU A 490 17.79 -24.08 7.53
N TYR A 491 17.84 -24.80 6.40
CA TYR A 491 16.77 -25.73 5.98
C TYR A 491 16.64 -26.90 6.94
N CYS A 492 17.75 -27.58 7.25
CA CYS A 492 17.73 -28.83 8.02
C CYS A 492 17.31 -28.62 9.48
N LYS A 493 17.58 -27.44 10.05
CA LYS A 493 17.16 -27.08 11.40
C LYS A 493 15.63 -27.04 11.52
N HIS A 494 14.96 -26.40 10.56
CA HIS A 494 13.52 -26.14 10.69
C HIS A 494 12.61 -27.04 9.84
N ARG A 495 13.15 -27.87 8.93
CA ARG A 495 12.35 -28.85 8.15
C ARG A 495 11.38 -29.72 8.96
N PRO A 496 11.67 -30.15 10.22
CA PRO A 496 10.73 -31.00 10.97
C PRO A 496 9.38 -30.31 11.27
N LYS A 497 9.36 -28.96 11.32
CA LYS A 497 8.15 -28.16 11.56
C LYS A 497 7.30 -27.91 10.30
N LEU A 498 7.72 -28.41 9.12
CA LEU A 498 6.94 -28.25 7.89
C LEU A 498 5.48 -28.69 8.08
N PRO A 499 4.51 -28.02 7.43
CA PRO A 499 3.10 -28.38 7.53
C PRO A 499 2.83 -29.85 7.16
N VAL A 500 1.78 -30.42 7.74
CA VAL A 500 1.17 -31.70 7.34
C VAL A 500 -0.34 -31.53 7.19
N ILE A 501 -0.96 -32.48 6.50
CA ILE A 501 -2.42 -32.58 6.49
C ILE A 501 -2.98 -32.74 7.90
N ARG A 502 -4.18 -32.24 8.15
CA ARG A 502 -4.76 -32.16 9.50
C ARG A 502 -4.86 -33.49 10.20
N GLN A 503 -5.20 -34.54 9.45
CA GLN A 503 -5.33 -35.91 9.96
C GLN A 503 -4.02 -36.44 10.56
N ASP A 504 -2.87 -35.98 10.06
CA ASP A 504 -1.55 -36.45 10.50
C ASP A 504 -1.00 -35.64 11.68
N ARG A 505 -1.62 -34.49 12.03
CA ARG A 505 -1.12 -33.58 13.08
C ARG A 505 -1.07 -34.23 14.46
N SER A 506 -2.04 -35.08 14.79
CA SER A 506 -2.11 -35.81 16.07
C SER A 506 -1.03 -36.90 16.20
N SER A 507 -0.41 -37.30 15.09
CA SER A 507 0.62 -38.34 15.05
C SER A 507 2.06 -37.78 14.97
N ALA A 508 2.21 -36.47 14.75
CA ALA A 508 3.51 -35.84 14.63
C ALA A 508 4.15 -35.64 16.02
N LEU A 509 5.28 -36.31 16.27
CA LEU A 509 6.10 -36.16 17.49
C LEU A 509 6.58 -34.71 17.74
N ASN A 510 6.53 -33.83 16.74
CA ASN A 510 6.87 -32.41 16.83
C ASN A 510 5.68 -31.56 16.38
N LYS A 511 5.35 -30.48 17.11
CA LYS A 511 4.35 -29.48 16.67
C LYS A 511 4.72 -28.96 15.28
N THR A 512 3.87 -29.25 14.29
CA THR A 512 4.02 -28.80 12.90
C THR A 512 3.29 -27.48 12.69
N LEU A 513 3.65 -26.74 11.64
CA LEU A 513 3.01 -25.48 11.28
C LEU A 513 1.58 -25.71 10.75
N GLU A 514 0.64 -24.93 11.27
CA GLU A 514 -0.76 -24.93 10.84
C GLU A 514 -0.98 -23.81 9.82
N LEU A 515 -1.34 -24.14 8.58
CA LEU A 515 -1.47 -23.19 7.48
C LEU A 515 -2.61 -22.18 7.70
N GLU A 516 -3.70 -22.63 8.32
CA GLU A 516 -4.88 -21.81 8.65
C GLU A 516 -4.62 -20.71 9.68
N ARG A 517 -3.46 -20.77 10.31
CA ARG A 517 -3.03 -19.85 11.36
C ARG A 517 -2.04 -18.79 10.86
N PHE A 518 -1.61 -18.83 9.59
CA PHE A 518 -0.78 -17.80 8.99
C PHE A 518 -1.59 -16.50 8.75
N ARG A 519 -0.90 -15.35 8.78
CA ARG A 519 -1.49 -14.08 8.31
C ARG A 519 -1.69 -14.15 6.79
N SER A 520 -2.63 -13.37 6.27
CA SER A 520 -2.93 -13.28 4.83
C SER A 520 -1.68 -13.03 3.97
N ASP A 521 -0.73 -12.28 4.52
CA ASP A 521 0.43 -11.79 3.78
C ASP A 521 1.66 -12.69 3.97
N ASP A 522 1.74 -13.44 5.07
CA ASP A 522 2.86 -14.35 5.37
C ASP A 522 2.78 -15.67 4.60
N LEU A 523 1.56 -16.21 4.42
CA LEU A 523 1.36 -17.51 3.77
C LEU A 523 1.86 -17.52 2.31
N PRO A 524 1.57 -16.49 1.47
CA PRO A 524 2.13 -16.40 0.12
C PRO A 524 3.67 -16.34 0.11
N ASP A 525 4.28 -15.59 1.02
CA ASP A 525 5.73 -15.48 1.12
C ASP A 525 6.37 -16.79 1.57
N PHE A 526 5.78 -17.47 2.55
CA PHE A 526 6.21 -18.79 3.00
C PHE A 526 6.15 -19.82 1.86
N ALA A 527 4.98 -19.97 1.21
CA ALA A 527 4.75 -20.96 0.17
C ALA A 527 5.58 -20.67 -1.09
N GLY A 528 5.60 -19.41 -1.55
CA GLY A 528 6.36 -18.97 -2.72
C GLY A 528 7.88 -19.05 -2.51
N GLY A 529 8.34 -18.76 -1.28
CA GLY A 529 9.73 -18.92 -0.86
C GLY A 529 10.20 -20.37 -0.98
N LEU A 530 9.47 -21.29 -0.33
CA LEU A 530 9.81 -22.72 -0.36
C LEU A 530 9.68 -23.33 -1.76
N SER A 531 8.66 -22.97 -2.53
CA SER A 531 8.52 -23.41 -3.91
C SER A 531 9.76 -23.06 -4.75
N SER A 532 10.23 -21.81 -4.65
CA SER A 532 11.44 -21.34 -5.34
C SER A 532 12.69 -22.07 -4.85
N PHE A 533 12.80 -22.30 -3.54
CA PHE A 533 13.90 -23.07 -2.94
C PHE A 533 13.95 -24.49 -3.50
N TYR A 534 12.84 -25.23 -3.50
CA TYR A 534 12.79 -26.61 -4.01
C TYR A 534 13.14 -26.68 -5.49
N LYS A 535 12.62 -25.75 -6.31
CA LYS A 535 12.97 -25.64 -7.73
C LYS A 535 14.47 -25.42 -7.94
N ASN A 536 15.07 -24.49 -7.19
CA ASN A 536 16.50 -24.22 -7.32
C ASN A 536 17.35 -25.41 -6.86
N MET A 537 16.95 -26.08 -5.78
CA MET A 537 17.63 -27.28 -5.29
C MET A 537 17.49 -28.47 -6.25
N SER A 538 16.34 -28.62 -6.92
CA SER A 538 16.18 -29.67 -7.93
C SER A 538 17.11 -29.45 -9.11
N ILE A 539 17.30 -28.20 -9.56
CA ILE A 539 18.28 -27.87 -10.61
C ILE A 539 19.69 -28.29 -10.16
N ILE A 540 20.14 -27.87 -8.97
CA ILE A 540 21.47 -28.23 -8.43
C ILE A 540 21.68 -29.76 -8.39
N LEU A 541 20.65 -30.52 -8.03
CA LEU A 541 20.77 -31.96 -7.82
C LEU A 541 20.57 -32.79 -9.11
N LEU A 542 19.88 -32.27 -10.11
CA LEU A 542 19.49 -33.01 -11.32
C LEU A 542 20.19 -32.55 -12.61
N GLU A 543 20.69 -31.32 -12.67
CA GLU A 543 21.28 -30.72 -13.89
C GLU A 543 22.57 -31.43 -14.33
N LYS A 544 22.58 -32.03 -15.53
CA LYS A 544 23.66 -32.93 -15.97
C LYS A 544 24.88 -32.21 -16.55
N GLU A 545 24.82 -30.89 -16.71
CA GLU A 545 25.95 -30.07 -17.14
C GLU A 545 27.18 -30.25 -16.23
N GLU A 546 28.38 -30.31 -16.81
CA GLU A 546 29.63 -30.49 -16.07
C GLU A 546 29.84 -29.41 -14.99
N ASP A 547 29.41 -28.18 -15.27
CA ASP A 547 29.48 -27.02 -14.36
C ASP A 547 28.75 -27.22 -13.03
N PHE A 548 27.77 -28.15 -12.96
CA PHE A 548 27.02 -28.45 -11.74
C PHE A 548 27.53 -29.68 -10.99
N SER A 549 28.43 -30.46 -11.58
CA SER A 549 28.91 -31.74 -11.01
C SER A 549 29.54 -31.60 -9.62
N ASN A 550 30.38 -30.58 -9.44
CA ASN A 550 31.04 -30.28 -8.16
C ASN A 550 30.02 -29.79 -7.12
N LEU A 551 29.18 -28.82 -7.48
CA LEU A 551 28.15 -28.27 -6.59
C LEU A 551 27.14 -29.35 -6.15
N ARG A 552 26.72 -30.22 -7.07
CA ARG A 552 25.87 -31.38 -6.79
C ARG A 552 26.50 -32.30 -5.75
N THR A 553 27.75 -32.70 -5.97
CA THR A 553 28.47 -33.60 -5.07
C THR A 553 28.61 -33.00 -3.67
N LYS A 554 28.98 -31.72 -3.58
CA LYS A 554 29.04 -30.98 -2.30
C LYS A 554 27.67 -30.93 -1.62
N THR A 555 26.61 -30.60 -2.37
CA THR A 555 25.24 -30.52 -1.86
C THR A 555 24.77 -31.86 -1.28
N GLU A 556 24.99 -32.95 -2.03
CA GLU A 556 24.66 -34.30 -1.56
C GLU A 556 25.42 -34.67 -0.28
N ASN A 557 26.72 -34.38 -0.21
CA ASN A 557 27.55 -34.71 0.93
C ASN A 557 27.12 -33.93 2.19
N LYS A 558 26.82 -32.64 2.05
CA LYS A 558 26.35 -31.80 3.17
C LYS A 558 24.96 -32.22 3.65
N LEU A 559 24.04 -32.56 2.75
CA LEU A 559 22.74 -33.13 3.12
C LEU A 559 22.91 -34.50 3.81
N LYS A 560 23.74 -35.40 3.26
CA LYS A 560 24.07 -36.71 3.89
C LYS A 560 24.64 -36.54 5.31
N GLY A 561 25.54 -35.58 5.49
CA GLY A 561 26.15 -35.27 6.79
C GLY A 561 25.13 -34.83 7.84
N ASN A 562 24.20 -33.95 7.48
CA ASN A 562 23.13 -33.49 8.39
C ASN A 562 22.07 -34.58 8.67
N ILE A 563 21.71 -35.39 7.68
CA ILE A 563 20.81 -36.55 7.85
C ILE A 563 21.41 -37.57 8.84
N ARG A 564 22.74 -37.80 8.81
CA ARG A 564 23.42 -38.69 9.75
C ARG A 564 23.45 -38.15 11.18
N LYS A 565 23.58 -36.83 11.37
CA LYS A 565 23.55 -36.19 12.70
C LYS A 565 22.17 -36.23 13.36
N ASN A 566 21.09 -36.15 12.59
CA ASN A 566 19.71 -36.18 13.11
C ASN A 566 19.16 -37.59 13.39
N LYS A 567 19.83 -38.65 12.93
CA LYS A 567 19.43 -40.06 13.12
C LYS A 567 19.49 -40.59 14.56
N ILE A 568 19.95 -39.78 15.53
CA ILE A 568 19.96 -40.17 16.95
C ILE A 568 18.56 -40.03 17.59
N ARG A 569 17.57 -39.39 16.93
CA ARG A 569 16.24 -39.14 17.51
C ARG A 569 15.03 -39.80 16.80
N GLU A 570 15.19 -40.41 15.64
CA GLU A 570 14.09 -41.06 14.92
C GLU A 570 14.29 -42.58 14.87
N GLY A 571 13.34 -43.31 15.45
CA GLY A 571 13.41 -44.75 15.70
C GLY A 571 13.65 -45.63 14.47
N ASN A 572 14.17 -46.82 14.77
CA ASN A 572 14.63 -47.89 13.88
C ASN A 572 13.81 -48.10 12.60
N SER A 573 14.27 -47.57 11.47
CA SER A 573 14.11 -48.24 10.17
C SER A 573 15.33 -48.03 9.25
N LYS A 574 15.94 -49.14 8.84
CA LYS A 574 17.15 -49.21 8.00
C LYS A 574 16.83 -48.96 6.52
N LYS A 575 16.35 -47.77 6.14
CA LYS A 575 16.27 -47.38 4.71
C LYS A 575 17.14 -46.15 4.45
N TYR A 576 18.15 -46.31 3.59
CA TYR A 576 19.03 -45.23 3.16
C TYR A 576 18.24 -44.31 2.22
N ILE A 577 17.78 -43.17 2.71
CA ILE A 577 17.12 -42.15 1.90
C ILE A 577 18.22 -41.34 1.18
N ARG A 578 18.24 -41.36 -0.15
CA ARG A 578 19.10 -40.46 -0.94
C ARG A 578 18.72 -39.00 -0.60
N PRO A 579 19.66 -38.05 -0.46
CA PRO A 579 19.35 -36.64 -0.15
C PRO A 579 18.26 -36.01 -1.00
N ILE A 580 18.23 -36.36 -2.29
CA ILE A 580 17.22 -35.92 -3.23
C ILE A 580 15.80 -36.39 -2.84
N LYS A 581 15.67 -37.64 -2.35
CA LYS A 581 14.39 -38.19 -1.87
C LYS A 581 13.89 -37.49 -0.60
N LEU A 582 14.79 -36.97 0.24
CA LEU A 582 14.39 -36.19 1.41
C LEU A 582 13.65 -34.91 0.97
N LEU A 583 14.25 -34.14 0.07
CA LEU A 583 13.66 -32.90 -0.43
C LEU A 583 12.35 -33.15 -1.21
N ILE A 584 12.28 -34.23 -2.00
CA ILE A 584 11.04 -34.66 -2.67
C ILE A 584 9.95 -34.94 -1.65
N ASN A 585 10.24 -35.72 -0.61
CA ASN A 585 9.24 -36.08 0.39
C ASN A 585 8.75 -34.85 1.17
N ASP A 586 9.66 -33.97 1.60
CA ASP A 586 9.31 -32.73 2.29
C ASP A 586 8.44 -31.82 1.39
N HIS A 587 8.77 -31.76 0.09
CA HIS A 587 8.02 -31.01 -0.92
C HIS A 587 6.61 -31.57 -1.14
N LEU A 588 6.47 -32.89 -1.34
CA LEU A 588 5.18 -33.57 -1.52
C LEU A 588 4.30 -33.46 -0.27
N ARG A 589 4.91 -33.49 0.91
CA ARG A 589 4.22 -33.26 2.18
C ARG A 589 3.65 -31.85 2.27
N LEU A 590 4.43 -30.82 1.94
CA LEU A 590 3.98 -29.43 1.92
C LEU A 590 2.85 -29.23 0.90
N LEU A 591 2.98 -29.83 -0.29
CA LEU A 591 1.97 -29.86 -1.35
C LEU A 591 0.62 -30.36 -0.83
N ALA A 592 0.60 -31.54 -0.22
CA ALA A 592 -0.63 -32.14 0.31
C ALA A 592 -1.31 -31.25 1.36
N ALA A 593 -0.53 -30.59 2.23
CA ALA A 593 -1.06 -29.65 3.22
C ALA A 593 -1.67 -28.39 2.57
N LEU A 594 -1.03 -27.84 1.53
CA LEU A 594 -1.55 -26.69 0.79
C LEU A 594 -2.82 -27.03 0.00
N ASP A 595 -2.90 -28.21 -0.59
CA ASP A 595 -4.09 -28.70 -1.30
C ASP A 595 -5.28 -28.86 -0.36
N GLU A 596 -5.09 -29.47 0.83
CA GLU A 596 -6.13 -29.58 1.86
C GLU A 596 -6.59 -28.20 2.33
N TYR A 597 -5.64 -27.29 2.59
CA TYR A 597 -5.95 -25.92 2.99
C TYR A 597 -6.77 -25.18 1.92
N TYR A 598 -6.39 -25.31 0.64
CA TYR A 598 -7.13 -24.70 -0.47
C TYR A 598 -8.55 -25.26 -0.59
N LYS A 599 -8.71 -26.58 -0.49
CA LYS A 599 -10.02 -27.23 -0.57
C LYS A 599 -10.99 -26.72 0.50
N GLU A 600 -10.49 -26.46 1.69
CA GLU A 600 -11.33 -26.09 2.83
C GLU A 600 -11.57 -24.58 2.97
N PHE A 601 -10.57 -23.75 2.63
CA PHE A 601 -10.61 -22.31 2.87
C PHE A 601 -10.60 -21.47 1.59
N GLY A 602 -10.29 -22.05 0.42
CA GLY A 602 -10.04 -21.32 -0.83
C GLY A 602 -11.21 -20.48 -1.33
N GLN A 603 -12.45 -20.93 -1.14
CA GLN A 603 -13.66 -20.18 -1.53
C GLN A 603 -13.96 -19.00 -0.59
N ASN A 604 -13.75 -19.17 0.72
CA ASN A 604 -14.03 -18.15 1.73
C ASN A 604 -12.88 -17.16 1.92
N GLN A 605 -11.68 -17.43 1.40
CA GLN A 605 -10.50 -16.56 1.58
C GLN A 605 -10.07 -15.75 0.35
N GLN A 606 -10.77 -15.85 -0.80
CA GLN A 606 -10.34 -15.24 -2.07
C GLN A 606 -8.86 -15.50 -2.42
N ILE A 607 -8.27 -16.61 -1.94
CA ILE A 607 -6.86 -16.92 -2.23
C ILE A 607 -6.76 -17.51 -3.64
N HIS A 608 -6.82 -16.64 -4.65
CA HIS A 608 -6.50 -16.99 -6.04
C HIS A 608 -5.03 -17.40 -6.21
N ALA A 609 -4.15 -17.00 -5.27
CA ALA A 609 -2.72 -17.34 -5.28
C ALA A 609 -2.44 -18.85 -5.11
N LEU A 610 -3.27 -19.58 -4.35
CA LEU A 610 -3.12 -21.03 -4.14
C LEU A 610 -3.60 -21.85 -5.34
N LYS A 611 -4.56 -21.31 -6.12
CA LYS A 611 -5.03 -21.91 -7.37
C LYS A 611 -3.91 -22.07 -8.42
N ARG A 612 -2.84 -21.26 -8.31
CA ARG A 612 -1.60 -21.35 -9.11
C ARG A 612 -0.49 -22.22 -8.47
N CYS A 613 -0.62 -22.66 -7.21
CA CYS A 613 0.36 -23.56 -6.59
C CYS A 613 0.34 -24.95 -7.24
N ASN A 614 -0.83 -25.41 -7.71
CA ASN A 614 -0.99 -26.68 -8.40
C ASN A 614 -0.34 -26.67 -9.81
N GLU A 615 -0.03 -25.50 -10.34
CA GLU A 615 0.69 -25.33 -11.62
C GLU A 615 2.20 -25.08 -11.46
N ARG A 616 2.75 -25.00 -10.23
CA ARG A 616 4.12 -24.48 -9.99
C ARG A 616 4.98 -25.19 -8.96
N LEU A 617 4.58 -26.32 -8.42
CA LEU A 617 5.46 -27.16 -7.60
C LEU A 617 6.19 -28.15 -8.50
N ILE A 618 7.10 -27.61 -9.32
CA ILE A 618 7.93 -28.40 -10.24
C ILE A 618 9.10 -28.96 -9.45
N TRP A 619 8.95 -30.17 -8.93
CA TRP A 619 10.09 -31.08 -8.94
C TRP A 619 10.31 -31.48 -10.39
N HIS A 620 11.50 -31.26 -10.97
CA HIS A 620 11.80 -31.80 -12.30
C HIS A 620 11.82 -33.34 -12.19
N TRP A 621 10.68 -33.97 -12.45
CA TRP A 621 10.63 -35.39 -12.75
C TRP A 621 11.11 -35.56 -14.18
N HIS A 622 12.37 -35.97 -14.35
CA HIS A 622 12.73 -36.63 -15.60
C HIS A 622 12.08 -38.01 -15.60
N ASN A 623 11.02 -38.15 -16.41
CA ASN A 623 10.32 -39.39 -16.79
C ASN A 623 9.43 -39.94 -15.65
N ASP A 624 8.12 -40.22 -15.81
CA ASP A 624 7.37 -40.69 -16.97
C ASP A 624 5.89 -40.24 -16.90
N ASP A 625 5.34 -39.98 -18.09
CA ASP A 625 3.92 -40.00 -18.50
C ASP A 625 2.96 -38.84 -18.07
N PRO A 626 2.59 -38.00 -19.04
CA PRO A 626 1.25 -37.48 -19.14
C PRO A 626 0.64 -37.84 -20.51
N GLY A 627 -0.02 -38.99 -20.58
CA GLY A 627 -1.19 -39.23 -21.41
C GLY A 627 -1.05 -38.92 -22.91
N LYS A 628 -0.75 -39.95 -23.70
CA LYS A 628 -1.04 -40.04 -25.15
C LYS A 628 -0.73 -38.77 -25.96
N VAL A 629 0.54 -38.40 -26.04
CA VAL A 629 1.04 -37.55 -27.13
C VAL A 629 2.07 -38.35 -27.92
N CYS A 630 1.96 -38.28 -29.25
CA CYS A 630 2.62 -39.14 -30.25
C CYS A 630 4.13 -39.40 -29.98
N SER A 631 4.45 -40.59 -29.47
CA SER A 631 5.81 -40.98 -29.05
C SER A 631 6.80 -41.28 -30.18
N ASP A 632 6.35 -41.33 -31.43
CA ASP A 632 7.19 -41.73 -32.56
C ASP A 632 7.76 -40.54 -33.34
N CYS A 633 7.29 -39.32 -33.04
CA CYS A 633 7.73 -38.10 -33.71
C CYS A 633 9.15 -37.63 -33.38
N PHE A 634 9.73 -38.05 -32.26
CA PHE A 634 11.04 -37.55 -31.81
C PHE A 634 12.13 -38.64 -31.69
N LYS A 635 11.88 -39.86 -32.19
CA LYS A 635 12.82 -40.99 -32.03
C LYS A 635 13.86 -41.14 -33.15
N ASN A 636 13.73 -40.42 -34.27
CA ASN A 636 14.68 -40.55 -35.37
C ASN A 636 15.86 -39.58 -35.22
N ASN A 637 17.01 -40.12 -34.81
CA ASN A 637 18.33 -39.48 -34.71
C ASN A 637 18.93 -38.99 -36.06
N SER A 638 18.12 -38.83 -37.10
CA SER A 638 18.54 -38.38 -38.43
C SER A 638 18.01 -37.01 -38.81
N ALA A 639 17.29 -36.32 -37.92
CA ALA A 639 16.84 -34.95 -38.18
C ALA A 639 18.03 -33.99 -38.16
N ASN A 640 18.29 -33.37 -39.30
CA ASN A 640 19.26 -32.28 -39.43
C ASN A 640 18.69 -31.11 -38.61
N LEU A 641 19.31 -30.78 -37.48
CA LEU A 641 18.85 -29.81 -36.46
C LEU A 641 18.76 -28.35 -36.95
N SER A 642 18.80 -28.10 -38.25
CA SER A 642 18.80 -26.77 -38.87
C SER A 642 17.44 -26.34 -39.45
N SER A 643 16.39 -27.18 -39.40
CA SER A 643 15.02 -26.79 -39.82
C SER A 643 13.94 -27.52 -39.01
N PHE A 644 12.69 -27.04 -39.10
CA PHE A 644 11.50 -27.71 -38.53
C PHE A 644 11.18 -29.06 -39.18
N ASP A 645 11.91 -29.45 -40.22
CA ASP A 645 11.68 -30.69 -40.94
C ASP A 645 12.03 -31.93 -40.10
N GLY A 646 11.08 -32.87 -40.02
CA GLY A 646 11.28 -34.13 -39.31
C GLY A 646 11.07 -34.04 -37.79
N LEU A 647 10.57 -32.91 -37.28
CA LEU A 647 10.16 -32.75 -35.87
C LEU A 647 8.90 -33.57 -35.55
N LEU A 648 8.09 -33.88 -36.58
CA LEU A 648 6.94 -34.77 -36.52
C LEU A 648 7.10 -35.91 -37.54
N SER A 649 7.28 -37.14 -37.07
CA SER A 649 7.39 -38.35 -37.91
C SER A 649 6.20 -38.60 -38.84
N CYS A 650 5.03 -38.02 -38.56
CA CYS A 650 3.82 -38.12 -39.37
C CYS A 650 3.75 -37.10 -40.53
N GLN A 651 4.75 -36.23 -40.67
CA GLN A 651 4.80 -35.17 -41.68
C GLN A 651 5.32 -35.64 -43.05
N ASN A 652 5.65 -36.93 -43.20
CA ASN A 652 6.28 -37.49 -44.39
C ASN A 652 5.43 -37.44 -45.69
N ASP A 653 4.17 -36.99 -45.63
CA ASP A 653 3.23 -37.00 -46.78
C ASP A 653 2.87 -35.60 -47.33
N ILE A 654 3.64 -34.55 -47.01
CA ILE A 654 3.50 -33.26 -47.71
C ILE A 654 4.60 -33.16 -48.78
N PRO A 655 4.26 -33.21 -50.08
CA PRO A 655 5.25 -33.12 -51.16
C PRO A 655 6.05 -31.81 -51.05
N ARG A 656 7.38 -31.92 -51.05
CA ARG A 656 8.29 -30.78 -51.18
C ARG A 656 8.37 -30.39 -52.65
N ASP A 657 7.47 -29.52 -53.08
CA ASP A 657 7.43 -29.11 -54.49
C ASP A 657 8.54 -28.10 -54.88
N GLN A 658 9.42 -27.66 -53.96
CA GLN A 658 10.29 -26.50 -54.22
C GLN A 658 11.78 -26.62 -53.88
N GLU A 659 12.24 -27.67 -53.17
CA GLU A 659 13.68 -27.81 -52.88
C GLU A 659 14.51 -28.19 -54.13
N SER A 660 13.89 -28.89 -55.08
CA SER A 660 14.47 -29.29 -56.37
C SER A 660 14.48 -28.18 -57.42
N LEU A 661 13.80 -27.05 -57.16
CA LEU A 661 13.77 -25.90 -58.05
C LEU A 661 15.03 -25.02 -57.87
N PRO A 662 15.60 -24.47 -58.97
CA PRO A 662 16.65 -23.47 -58.93
C PRO A 662 16.30 -22.30 -58.00
N PHE A 663 17.29 -21.64 -57.38
CA PHE A 663 17.09 -20.52 -56.44
C PHE A 663 16.16 -19.41 -56.97
N GLU A 664 16.12 -19.24 -58.30
CA GLU A 664 15.32 -18.26 -59.02
C GLU A 664 13.83 -18.65 -59.15
N GLU A 665 13.48 -19.93 -58.93
CA GLU A 665 12.13 -20.51 -59.08
C GLU A 665 11.49 -20.93 -57.74
N ARG A 666 12.19 -20.76 -56.61
CA ARG A 666 11.62 -20.99 -55.26
C ARG A 666 10.65 -19.86 -54.89
N ASN A 667 9.51 -20.18 -54.27
CA ASN A 667 8.64 -19.15 -53.70
C ASN A 667 9.42 -18.34 -52.66
N ARG A 668 9.54 -17.04 -52.86
CA ARG A 668 10.20 -16.08 -51.95
C ARG A 668 9.52 -15.92 -50.57
N PHE A 669 8.53 -16.74 -50.22
CA PHE A 669 7.63 -16.52 -49.10
C PHE A 669 7.72 -17.55 -47.97
N ASP A 670 8.53 -18.61 -48.11
CA ASP A 670 8.66 -19.64 -47.06
C ASP A 670 9.82 -19.31 -46.11
N LEU A 671 9.52 -19.19 -44.80
CA LEU A 671 10.49 -18.93 -43.73
C LEU A 671 11.23 -20.24 -43.35
N LEU A 672 12.55 -20.18 -43.23
CA LEU A 672 13.41 -21.28 -42.78
C LEU A 672 13.52 -21.31 -41.24
N GLY A 673 13.97 -22.42 -40.66
CA GLY A 673 14.09 -22.59 -39.20
C GLY A 673 14.86 -21.47 -38.49
N TYR A 674 15.99 -21.03 -39.07
CA TYR A 674 16.77 -19.92 -38.53
C TYR A 674 16.04 -18.56 -38.64
N ASP A 675 15.14 -18.38 -39.61
CA ASP A 675 14.36 -17.14 -39.74
C ASP A 675 13.41 -17.00 -38.56
N TYR A 676 12.80 -18.09 -38.08
CA TYR A 676 11.95 -18.07 -36.88
C TYR A 676 12.74 -17.63 -35.64
N GLU A 677 13.91 -18.23 -35.41
CA GLU A 677 14.77 -17.88 -34.27
C GLU A 677 15.19 -16.41 -34.33
N SER A 678 15.64 -15.94 -35.49
CA SER A 678 16.04 -14.54 -35.70
C SER A 678 14.87 -13.58 -35.48
N ILE A 679 13.70 -13.85 -36.08
CA ILE A 679 12.52 -13.00 -35.94
C ILE A 679 12.04 -12.94 -34.49
N MET A 680 11.99 -14.08 -33.79
CA MET A 680 11.59 -14.12 -32.37
C MET A 680 12.58 -13.34 -31.50
N GLN A 681 13.89 -13.55 -31.71
CA GLN A 681 14.92 -12.89 -30.93
C GLN A 681 14.97 -11.39 -31.20
N GLU A 682 14.89 -10.96 -32.46
CA GLU A 682 14.81 -9.54 -32.84
C GLU A 682 13.56 -8.88 -32.27
N THR A 683 12.40 -9.53 -32.34
CA THR A 683 11.15 -9.00 -31.79
C THR A 683 11.24 -8.84 -30.26
N GLU A 684 11.81 -9.82 -29.57
CA GLU A 684 12.02 -9.76 -28.13
C GLU A 684 13.03 -8.67 -27.73
N ASP A 685 14.12 -8.52 -28.47
CA ASP A 685 15.12 -7.49 -28.27
C ASP A 685 14.54 -6.09 -28.52
N HIS A 686 13.70 -5.92 -29.55
CA HIS A 686 12.99 -4.67 -29.84
C HIS A 686 12.07 -4.28 -28.68
N LEU A 687 11.22 -5.20 -28.20
CA LEU A 687 10.35 -4.94 -27.06
C LEU A 687 11.17 -4.58 -25.81
N THR A 688 12.24 -5.33 -25.54
CA THR A 688 13.03 -5.10 -24.34
C THR A 688 13.77 -3.77 -24.39
N LYS A 689 14.32 -3.39 -25.56
CA LYS A 689 14.93 -2.08 -25.78
C LYS A 689 13.90 -0.96 -25.57
N HIS A 690 12.69 -1.15 -26.07
CA HIS A 690 11.60 -0.20 -25.91
C HIS A 690 11.21 0.04 -24.44
N LEU A 691 11.29 -1.00 -23.60
CA LEU A 691 11.03 -0.91 -22.16
C LEU A 691 12.22 -0.45 -21.32
N GLU A 692 13.46 -0.56 -21.81
CA GLU A 692 14.67 -0.34 -20.99
C GLU A 692 15.11 1.13 -20.96
N GLN A 693 14.91 1.87 -22.06
CA GLN A 693 15.51 3.18 -22.32
C GLN A 693 14.51 4.33 -22.09
N HIS A 694 15.01 5.49 -21.64
CA HIS A 694 14.25 6.75 -21.67
C HIS A 694 14.17 7.29 -23.09
N SER A 695 13.04 7.89 -23.45
CA SER A 695 12.87 8.50 -24.76
C SER A 695 13.57 9.87 -24.84
N CYS A 696 13.93 10.26 -26.07
CA CYS A 696 14.52 11.54 -26.41
C CYS A 696 13.66 12.27 -27.43
N GLN A 697 13.32 13.51 -27.13
CA GLN A 697 12.43 14.34 -27.93
C GLN A 697 13.22 15.41 -28.69
N GLU A 698 12.80 15.71 -29.92
CA GLU A 698 13.40 16.75 -30.75
C GLU A 698 12.53 18.02 -30.84
N PRO A 699 13.15 19.20 -30.94
CA PRO A 699 14.59 19.46 -30.77
C PRO A 699 15.02 19.30 -29.30
N PRO A 700 16.28 18.91 -29.01
CA PRO A 700 16.77 18.74 -27.66
C PRO A 700 16.77 20.07 -26.91
N LYS A 701 15.95 20.17 -25.86
CA LYS A 701 15.81 21.35 -25.02
C LYS A 701 15.16 21.00 -23.69
N ALA A 702 15.45 21.80 -22.67
CA ALA A 702 14.76 21.71 -21.39
C ALA A 702 13.36 22.32 -21.51
N ALA A 703 12.31 21.51 -21.45
CA ALA A 703 10.94 21.97 -21.69
C ALA A 703 9.90 21.10 -20.99
N LEU A 704 8.74 21.70 -20.72
CA LEU A 704 7.54 21.02 -20.23
C LEU A 704 6.52 20.87 -21.35
N HIS A 705 5.91 19.70 -21.46
CA HIS A 705 5.02 19.33 -22.55
C HIS A 705 3.74 18.64 -22.05
N PHE A 706 2.67 18.76 -22.83
CA PHE A 706 1.45 17.97 -22.73
C PHE A 706 1.30 17.11 -23.98
N LEU A 707 0.98 15.83 -23.80
CA LEU A 707 0.68 14.87 -24.84
C LEU A 707 -0.73 14.29 -24.65
N GLY A 708 -1.59 14.48 -25.66
CA GLY A 708 -2.86 13.77 -25.76
C GLY A 708 -2.62 12.32 -26.17
N LEU A 709 -3.06 11.37 -25.34
CA LEU A 709 -3.03 9.94 -25.64
C LEU A 709 -4.43 9.33 -25.71
N GLN A 710 -5.49 10.13 -25.55
CA GLN A 710 -6.87 9.69 -25.60
C GLN A 710 -7.59 10.26 -26.83
N ARG A 711 -8.36 9.41 -27.50
CA ARG A 711 -9.20 9.82 -28.63
C ARG A 711 -10.67 9.92 -28.27
N TRP A 712 -11.20 8.89 -27.63
CA TRP A 712 -12.61 8.76 -27.25
C TRP A 712 -12.75 8.41 -25.78
N ASN A 713 -13.84 8.85 -25.16
CA ASN A 713 -14.23 8.45 -23.80
C ASN A 713 -15.12 7.20 -23.82
N SER A 714 -15.42 6.64 -22.64
CA SER A 714 -16.36 5.54 -22.41
C SER A 714 -15.81 4.13 -22.68
N LEU A 715 -16.71 3.14 -22.57
CA LEU A 715 -16.45 1.70 -22.77
C LEU A 715 -16.33 1.29 -24.26
N THR A 716 -16.51 2.21 -25.19
CA THR A 716 -16.53 1.88 -26.63
C THR A 716 -15.19 1.36 -27.17
N PRO A 717 -14.01 1.84 -26.70
CA PRO A 717 -12.72 1.20 -26.96
C PRO A 717 -12.67 -0.28 -26.57
N ALA A 718 -13.43 -0.71 -25.54
CA ALA A 718 -13.53 -2.13 -25.17
C ALA A 718 -14.15 -3.00 -26.28
N GLN A 719 -14.82 -2.41 -27.28
CA GLN A 719 -15.33 -3.12 -28.46
C GLN A 719 -14.25 -3.35 -29.54
N GLY A 720 -13.06 -2.77 -29.39
CA GLY A 720 -11.93 -2.92 -30.33
C GLY A 720 -12.11 -2.17 -31.67
N ARG A 721 -13.15 -1.34 -31.82
CA ARG A 721 -13.44 -0.53 -33.03
C ARG A 721 -13.00 0.93 -32.90
N SER A 722 -12.36 1.25 -31.78
CA SER A 722 -12.05 2.60 -31.34
C SER A 722 -10.79 2.57 -30.50
N VAL A 723 -10.27 3.76 -30.17
CA VAL A 723 -9.04 3.94 -29.41
C VAL A 723 -9.37 4.72 -28.15
N GLY A 724 -9.02 4.16 -26.99
CA GLY A 724 -9.13 4.84 -25.70
C GLY A 724 -7.93 5.74 -25.42
N GLY A 725 -7.50 5.77 -24.17
CA GLY A 725 -6.16 6.19 -23.78
C GLY A 725 -6.11 6.83 -22.41
N GLY A 726 -5.51 8.01 -22.37
CA GLY A 726 -5.38 8.88 -21.22
C GLY A 726 -4.58 10.12 -21.61
N TYR A 727 -3.86 10.70 -20.66
CA TYR A 727 -3.04 11.89 -20.92
C TYR A 727 -1.64 11.74 -20.33
N PHE A 728 -0.68 12.45 -20.90
CA PHE A 728 0.70 12.41 -20.44
C PHE A 728 1.31 13.81 -20.39
N ILE A 729 1.79 14.22 -19.21
CA ILE A 729 2.58 15.43 -19.03
C ILE A 729 4.03 14.98 -18.88
N TYR A 730 4.95 15.56 -19.63
CA TYR A 730 6.35 15.18 -19.54
C TYR A 730 7.27 16.39 -19.59
N ARG A 731 8.43 16.24 -18.94
CA ARG A 731 9.52 17.20 -18.99
C ARG A 731 10.74 16.56 -19.63
N THR A 732 11.43 17.35 -20.43
CA THR A 732 12.72 16.98 -21.00
C THR A 732 13.83 17.80 -20.38
N ASN A 733 15.01 17.19 -20.26
CA ASN A 733 16.24 17.89 -19.88
C ASN A 733 16.86 18.63 -21.10
N ALA A 734 17.99 19.32 -20.90
CA ALA A 734 18.67 20.05 -21.97
C ALA A 734 19.11 19.17 -23.17
N LYS A 735 19.28 17.86 -22.98
CA LYS A 735 19.60 16.89 -24.03
C LYS A 735 18.35 16.36 -24.76
N GLY A 736 17.15 16.77 -24.35
CA GLY A 736 15.88 16.27 -24.89
C GLY A 736 15.41 14.94 -24.30
N GLU A 737 16.14 14.34 -23.35
CA GLU A 737 15.74 13.10 -22.68
C GLU A 737 14.65 13.40 -21.65
N VAL A 738 13.64 12.52 -21.56
CA VAL A 738 12.53 12.65 -20.60
C VAL A 738 13.04 12.38 -19.17
N ASP A 739 12.88 13.36 -18.28
CA ASP A 739 13.34 13.29 -16.89
C ASP A 739 12.20 13.29 -15.85
N LEU A 740 10.98 13.59 -16.29
CA LEU A 740 9.74 13.47 -15.54
C LEU A 740 8.61 13.09 -16.50
N GLY A 741 7.80 12.11 -16.13
CA GLY A 741 6.50 11.89 -16.75
C GLY A 741 5.38 11.60 -15.76
N ILE A 742 4.23 12.22 -16.01
CA ILE A 742 2.99 12.09 -15.25
C ILE A 742 1.92 11.55 -16.19
N ALA A 743 1.55 10.29 -16.01
CA ALA A 743 0.39 9.67 -16.66
C ALA A 743 -0.89 10.06 -15.91
N ILE A 744 -1.94 10.40 -16.65
CA ILE A 744 -3.27 10.71 -16.10
C ILE A 744 -4.27 9.78 -16.76
N ASP A 745 -5.00 9.04 -15.93
CA ASP A 745 -6.04 8.07 -16.31
C ASP A 745 -5.59 7.10 -17.41
N PRO A 746 -4.65 6.18 -17.14
CA PRO A 746 -4.20 5.17 -18.10
C PRO A 746 -5.27 4.09 -18.35
N GLY A 747 -6.29 4.46 -19.11
CA GLY A 747 -7.36 3.61 -19.60
C GLY A 747 -6.99 2.73 -20.78
N PHE A 748 -8.00 2.23 -21.49
CA PHE A 748 -7.80 1.36 -22.66
C PHE A 748 -6.81 1.92 -23.67
N ASP A 749 -5.87 1.10 -24.14
CA ASP A 749 -4.86 1.48 -25.15
C ASP A 749 -3.81 2.52 -24.70
N TYR A 750 -3.78 2.96 -23.44
CA TYR A 750 -2.78 3.93 -22.97
C TYR A 750 -1.34 3.49 -23.28
N VAL A 751 -0.97 2.25 -22.96
CA VAL A 751 0.40 1.74 -23.19
C VAL A 751 0.71 1.71 -24.69
N ARG A 752 -0.25 1.26 -25.49
CA ARG A 752 -0.12 1.22 -26.95
C ARG A 752 0.08 2.63 -27.52
N ASN A 753 -0.70 3.60 -27.07
CA ASN A 753 -0.65 4.97 -27.54
C ASN A 753 0.65 5.66 -27.12
N LEU A 754 1.11 5.43 -25.88
CA LEU A 754 2.41 5.90 -25.39
C LEU A 754 3.56 5.42 -26.30
N PHE A 755 3.62 4.11 -26.57
CA PHE A 755 4.65 3.51 -27.41
C PHE A 755 4.59 4.00 -28.85
N ARG A 756 3.38 4.12 -29.41
CA ARG A 756 3.14 4.70 -30.74
C ARG A 756 3.55 6.16 -30.84
N MET A 757 3.61 6.90 -29.75
CA MET A 757 4.10 8.28 -29.75
C MET A 757 5.61 8.38 -29.56
N GLY A 758 6.33 7.25 -29.55
CA GLY A 758 7.79 7.21 -29.43
C GLY A 758 8.27 7.37 -27.98
N PHE A 759 7.43 7.05 -27.00
CA PHE A 759 7.77 7.05 -25.58
C PHE A 759 7.93 5.63 -25.05
N SER A 760 8.66 5.51 -23.95
CA SER A 760 8.89 4.27 -23.22
C SER A 760 8.08 4.24 -21.93
N LEU A 761 7.86 3.04 -21.39
CA LEU A 761 7.30 2.90 -20.04
C LEU A 761 8.22 3.50 -18.97
N ARG A 762 9.53 3.61 -19.25
CA ARG A 762 10.51 4.29 -18.39
C ARG A 762 10.25 5.76 -18.20
N ASP A 763 9.55 6.38 -19.14
CA ASP A 763 9.28 7.80 -19.12
C ASP A 763 8.17 8.15 -18.11
N VAL A 764 7.48 7.17 -17.51
CA VAL A 764 6.39 7.40 -16.55
C VAL A 764 6.89 7.23 -15.11
N ASP A 765 6.78 8.29 -14.31
CA ASP A 765 7.19 8.29 -12.90
C ASP A 765 6.00 8.34 -11.94
N ILE A 766 4.98 9.12 -12.32
CA ILE A 766 3.78 9.36 -11.53
C ILE A 766 2.56 8.96 -12.38
N VAL A 767 1.59 8.30 -11.76
CA VAL A 767 0.30 7.93 -12.35
C VAL A 767 -0.81 8.51 -11.50
N LEU A 768 -1.73 9.23 -12.13
CA LEU A 768 -2.93 9.79 -11.51
C LEU A 768 -4.14 9.03 -12.02
N ILE A 769 -4.98 8.52 -11.11
CA ILE A 769 -6.22 7.81 -11.44
C ILE A 769 -7.37 8.55 -10.76
N SER A 770 -8.23 9.17 -11.56
CA SER A 770 -9.33 10.03 -11.13
C SER A 770 -10.46 9.28 -10.44
N HIS A 771 -10.80 8.07 -10.90
CA HIS A 771 -11.88 7.22 -10.38
C HIS A 771 -11.80 5.78 -10.93
N ALA A 772 -12.72 4.89 -10.49
CA ALA A 772 -12.61 3.44 -10.69
C ALA A 772 -13.21 2.88 -12.00
N HIS A 773 -13.56 3.72 -12.98
CA HIS A 773 -14.04 3.23 -14.28
C HIS A 773 -12.92 2.63 -15.13
N ALA A 774 -13.28 1.64 -15.95
CA ALA A 774 -12.32 0.85 -16.71
C ALA A 774 -11.53 1.71 -17.71
N ASP A 775 -12.20 2.65 -18.37
CA ASP A 775 -11.61 3.58 -19.33
C ASP A 775 -10.65 4.61 -18.71
N HIS A 776 -10.40 4.56 -17.40
CA HIS A 776 -9.41 5.41 -16.71
C HIS A 776 -8.28 4.62 -16.03
N LEU A 777 -8.36 3.28 -15.94
CA LEU A 777 -7.36 2.49 -15.21
C LEU A 777 -7.02 1.13 -15.83
N TRP A 778 -7.67 0.71 -16.91
CA TRP A 778 -7.51 -0.64 -17.44
C TRP A 778 -6.07 -1.00 -17.80
N ASP A 779 -5.34 -0.11 -18.46
CA ASP A 779 -3.95 -0.37 -18.86
C ASP A 779 -2.96 -0.19 -17.71
N PHE A 780 -3.38 0.30 -16.54
CA PHE A 780 -2.52 0.36 -15.37
C PHE A 780 -2.00 -1.02 -14.95
N GLU A 781 -2.83 -2.08 -15.03
CA GLU A 781 -2.36 -3.44 -14.78
C GLU A 781 -1.28 -3.84 -15.79
N SER A 782 -1.51 -3.55 -17.08
CA SER A 782 -0.56 -3.82 -18.16
C SER A 782 0.78 -3.13 -17.92
N MET A 783 0.79 -1.87 -17.45
CA MET A 783 2.00 -1.16 -17.06
C MET A 783 2.77 -1.93 -15.98
N VAL A 784 2.11 -2.36 -14.90
CA VAL A 784 2.75 -3.11 -13.81
C VAL A 784 3.29 -4.47 -14.28
N GLN A 785 2.57 -5.17 -15.16
CA GLN A 785 3.04 -6.44 -15.74
C GLN A 785 4.28 -6.24 -16.63
N LEU A 786 4.32 -5.18 -17.44
CA LEU A 786 5.48 -4.86 -18.28
C LEU A 786 6.70 -4.47 -17.45
N LEU A 787 6.53 -3.77 -16.32
CA LEU A 787 7.62 -3.53 -15.36
C LEU A 787 8.13 -4.83 -14.73
N ASN A 788 7.23 -5.75 -14.40
CA ASN A 788 7.61 -7.09 -13.92
C ASN A 788 8.37 -7.90 -14.99
N GLU A 789 8.00 -7.77 -16.27
CA GLU A 789 8.70 -8.40 -17.39
C GLU A 789 10.10 -7.79 -17.59
N LEU A 790 10.20 -6.45 -17.55
CA LEU A 790 11.46 -5.71 -17.64
C LEU A 790 12.43 -6.12 -16.52
N GLU A 791 11.95 -6.27 -15.29
CA GLU A 791 12.77 -6.79 -14.20
C GLU A 791 13.22 -8.23 -14.47
N SER A 792 12.31 -9.09 -14.93
CA SER A 792 12.62 -10.50 -15.21
C SER A 792 13.71 -10.65 -16.27
N LYS A 793 13.72 -9.78 -17.28
CA LYS A 793 14.69 -9.80 -18.39
C LYS A 793 15.98 -9.04 -18.12
N LYS A 794 15.90 -7.84 -17.53
CA LYS A 794 17.05 -6.91 -17.39
C LYS A 794 17.44 -6.62 -15.94
N SER A 795 16.70 -7.14 -14.95
CA SER A 795 16.90 -6.85 -13.52
C SER A 795 16.80 -5.36 -13.17
N ILE A 796 16.02 -4.64 -13.97
CA ILE A 796 15.69 -3.23 -13.79
C ILE A 796 14.38 -3.16 -13.01
N VAL A 797 14.37 -2.39 -11.92
CA VAL A 797 13.17 -2.15 -11.11
C VAL A 797 12.85 -0.68 -11.19
N GLN A 798 11.61 -0.37 -11.55
CA GLN A 798 11.02 0.97 -11.49
C GLN A 798 9.74 0.87 -10.68
N GLN A 799 9.57 1.82 -9.75
CA GLN A 799 8.38 1.92 -8.92
C GLN A 799 7.62 3.17 -9.33
N LEU A 800 6.35 2.99 -9.70
CA LEU A 800 5.47 4.10 -10.07
C LEU A 800 4.83 4.68 -8.82
N ASN A 801 4.81 6.01 -8.68
CA ASN A 801 4.00 6.67 -7.67
C ASN A 801 2.58 6.81 -8.19
N VAL A 802 1.58 6.28 -7.47
CA VAL A 802 0.22 6.16 -7.98
C VAL A 802 -0.73 6.90 -7.06
N VAL A 803 -1.27 8.04 -7.51
CA VAL A 803 -2.30 8.78 -6.80
C VAL A 803 -3.66 8.29 -7.29
N LEU A 804 -4.50 7.79 -6.37
CA LEU A 804 -5.76 7.14 -6.72
C LEU A 804 -6.82 7.30 -5.65
N THR A 805 -8.08 7.01 -6.00
CA THR A 805 -9.20 6.98 -5.04
C THR A 805 -9.25 5.65 -4.30
N LEU A 806 -9.96 5.60 -3.18
CA LEU A 806 -10.19 4.37 -2.44
C LEU A 806 -10.99 3.35 -3.27
N GLY A 807 -11.93 3.81 -4.11
CA GLY A 807 -12.64 2.96 -5.07
C GLY A 807 -11.68 2.31 -6.07
N SER A 808 -10.76 3.09 -6.65
CA SER A 808 -9.73 2.56 -7.56
C SER A 808 -8.77 1.61 -6.84
N TYR A 809 -8.39 1.91 -5.59
CA TYR A 809 -7.55 1.03 -4.77
C TYR A 809 -8.19 -0.35 -4.61
N GLN A 810 -9.48 -0.40 -4.28
CA GLN A 810 -10.20 -1.67 -4.10
C GLN A 810 -10.29 -2.47 -5.40
N ARG A 811 -10.55 -1.80 -6.53
CA ARG A 811 -10.56 -2.45 -7.84
C ARG A 811 -9.19 -3.06 -8.20
N LEU A 812 -8.11 -2.42 -7.75
CA LEU A 812 -6.73 -2.84 -7.97
C LEU A 812 -6.15 -3.67 -6.81
N GLU A 813 -6.96 -4.10 -5.84
CA GLU A 813 -6.51 -4.81 -4.63
C GLU A 813 -5.71 -6.08 -4.99
N HIS A 814 -6.09 -6.77 -6.06
CA HIS A 814 -5.40 -7.97 -6.55
C HIS A 814 -3.97 -7.72 -7.07
N ILE A 815 -3.63 -6.48 -7.42
CA ILE A 815 -2.26 -6.03 -7.78
C ILE A 815 -1.54 -5.53 -6.53
N ILE A 816 -2.23 -4.71 -5.73
CA ILE A 816 -1.66 -4.04 -4.55
C ILE A 816 -1.33 -5.05 -3.44
N ASN A 817 -2.20 -6.03 -3.20
CA ASN A 817 -1.97 -7.07 -2.19
C ASN A 817 -1.08 -8.21 -2.70
N ASN A 818 -0.69 -8.20 -3.98
CA ASN A 818 0.21 -9.22 -4.54
C ASN A 818 1.67 -8.83 -4.31
N PRO A 819 2.44 -9.56 -3.47
CA PRO A 819 3.82 -9.16 -3.14
C PRO A 819 4.75 -9.06 -4.36
N LYS A 820 4.50 -9.83 -5.43
CA LYS A 820 5.31 -9.80 -6.65
C LYS A 820 5.09 -8.51 -7.45
N LEU A 821 3.87 -7.99 -7.47
CA LEU A 821 3.48 -6.83 -8.27
C LEU A 821 3.57 -5.52 -7.46
N ARG A 822 3.25 -5.56 -6.16
CA ARG A 822 3.23 -4.40 -5.26
C ARG A 822 4.52 -3.58 -5.24
N ARG A 823 5.68 -4.22 -5.40
CA ARG A 823 6.99 -3.55 -5.41
C ARG A 823 7.20 -2.58 -6.58
N PHE A 824 6.37 -2.64 -7.63
CA PHE A 824 6.45 -1.74 -8.78
C PHE A 824 5.53 -0.53 -8.64
N ILE A 825 4.80 -0.41 -7.54
CA ILE A 825 3.86 0.69 -7.30
C ILE A 825 4.07 1.27 -5.90
N ASN A 826 3.73 2.53 -5.72
CA ASN A 826 3.63 3.21 -4.43
C ASN A 826 2.26 3.90 -4.37
N PRO A 827 1.24 3.28 -3.74
CA PRO A 827 -0.13 3.78 -3.74
C PRO A 827 -0.32 4.94 -2.75
N LEU A 828 -0.88 6.05 -3.24
CA LEU A 828 -1.19 7.29 -2.53
C LEU A 828 -2.70 7.55 -2.65
N VAL A 829 -3.46 6.98 -1.73
CA VAL A 829 -4.94 7.03 -1.71
C VAL A 829 -5.47 8.38 -1.21
N ILE A 830 -6.25 9.09 -2.04
CA ILE A 830 -6.73 10.47 -1.75
C ILE A 830 -7.66 10.50 -0.53
N ASP A 831 -8.74 9.74 -0.56
CA ASP A 831 -9.92 9.91 0.28
C ASP A 831 -9.96 8.94 1.46
N ILE A 832 -8.81 8.35 1.81
CA ILE A 832 -8.68 7.44 2.95
C ILE A 832 -9.09 8.09 4.29
N ARG A 833 -9.16 9.42 4.32
CA ARG A 833 -9.53 10.24 5.48
C ARG A 833 -10.93 10.84 5.43
N LYS A 834 -11.71 10.65 4.36
CA LYS A 834 -13.04 11.27 4.23
C LYS A 834 -13.98 10.91 5.38
N GLU A 835 -13.78 9.72 5.94
CA GLU A 835 -14.53 9.18 7.07
C GLU A 835 -14.20 9.86 8.42
N ILE A 836 -13.13 10.65 8.46
CA ILE A 836 -12.49 11.24 9.64
C ILE A 836 -12.79 12.73 9.70
N GLU A 837 -12.63 13.38 8.56
CA GLU A 837 -12.66 14.81 8.39
C GLU A 837 -13.87 15.12 7.51
N PRO A 838 -15.04 15.50 8.08
CA PRO A 838 -16.24 15.77 7.28
C PRO A 838 -16.05 16.91 6.28
N GLU A 839 -15.12 17.82 6.59
CA GLU A 839 -14.71 18.93 5.73
C GLU A 839 -13.57 18.55 4.78
N PHE A 840 -13.13 17.28 4.76
CA PHE A 840 -12.04 16.82 3.90
C PHE A 840 -12.29 17.21 2.44
N LEU A 841 -13.49 16.91 1.95
CA LEU A 841 -13.89 17.19 0.58
C LEU A 841 -14.11 18.68 0.32
N SER A 842 -14.53 19.47 1.32
CA SER A 842 -14.72 20.91 1.17
C SER A 842 -13.41 21.69 1.13
N ASN A 843 -12.34 21.12 1.69
CA ASN A 843 -11.00 21.73 1.77
C ASN A 843 -10.05 21.24 0.66
N LEU A 844 -10.54 20.45 -0.30
CA LEU A 844 -9.76 20.01 -1.45
C LEU A 844 -9.40 21.17 -2.37
N GLY A 845 -8.30 20.99 -3.11
CA GLY A 845 -7.70 22.00 -3.97
C GLY A 845 -6.73 22.93 -3.22
N PRO A 846 -5.99 23.77 -3.97
CA PRO A 846 -5.07 24.74 -3.39
C PRO A 846 -5.85 25.87 -2.70
N GLY A 847 -5.90 25.84 -1.37
CA GLY A 847 -6.46 26.88 -0.50
C GLY A 847 -5.39 27.62 0.32
N ASN A 848 -5.81 28.43 1.29
CA ASN A 848 -4.91 28.99 2.34
C ASN A 848 -4.54 27.91 3.38
N ASN A 849 -4.12 26.74 2.91
CA ASN A 849 -3.78 25.62 3.77
C ASN A 849 -2.49 25.94 4.52
N THR A 850 -2.49 25.72 5.82
CA THR A 850 -1.27 25.84 6.62
C THR A 850 -0.26 24.75 6.21
N PRO A 851 1.06 24.94 6.45
CA PRO A 851 2.04 23.87 6.22
C PRO A 851 1.68 22.55 6.94
N GLU A 852 0.92 22.64 8.04
CA GLU A 852 0.43 21.50 8.84
C GLU A 852 -0.70 20.73 8.13
N GLU A 853 -1.52 21.39 7.30
CA GLU A 853 -2.63 20.79 6.55
C GLU A 853 -2.22 20.25 5.18
N PHE A 854 -1.04 20.64 4.70
CA PHE A 854 -0.55 20.30 3.35
C PHE A 854 -0.59 18.80 3.06
N PHE A 855 -0.04 17.97 3.95
CA PHE A 855 -0.02 16.51 3.75
C PHE A 855 -1.40 15.87 3.76
N ASN A 856 -2.43 16.54 4.27
CA ASN A 856 -3.79 16.03 4.28
C ASN A 856 -4.48 16.22 2.92
N TYR A 857 -4.09 17.23 2.15
CA TYR A 857 -4.81 17.63 0.94
C TYR A 857 -3.94 17.67 -0.33
N CYS A 858 -2.64 17.43 -0.22
CA CYS A 858 -1.68 17.48 -1.32
C CYS A 858 -0.65 16.35 -1.24
N PHE A 859 -0.27 15.83 -2.40
CA PHE A 859 0.89 14.95 -2.56
C PHE A 859 2.01 15.71 -3.25
N ALA A 860 3.14 15.89 -2.56
CA ALA A 860 4.33 16.52 -3.12
C ALA A 860 5.41 15.50 -3.46
N PHE A 861 6.17 15.78 -4.52
CA PHE A 861 7.25 14.93 -5.00
C PHE A 861 8.52 15.74 -5.22
N THR A 862 9.65 15.07 -5.03
CA THR A 862 10.98 15.61 -5.28
C THR A 862 11.85 14.56 -5.94
N LYS A 863 12.85 15.01 -6.69
CA LYS A 863 13.86 14.16 -7.31
C LYS A 863 15.24 14.60 -6.83
N LYS A 864 15.98 13.69 -6.20
CA LYS A 864 17.42 13.88 -5.93
C LYS A 864 18.22 13.39 -7.14
N ASP A 865 19.41 13.94 -7.36
CA ASP A 865 20.26 13.59 -8.51
C ASP A 865 20.44 12.07 -8.66
N LYS A 866 20.05 11.54 -9.83
CA LYS A 866 20.11 10.11 -10.21
C LYS A 866 19.21 9.17 -9.40
N GLU A 867 18.32 9.69 -8.56
CA GLU A 867 17.29 8.92 -7.85
C GLU A 867 15.94 8.96 -8.59
N PRO A 868 15.07 7.95 -8.40
CA PRO A 868 13.69 8.01 -8.88
C PRO A 868 12.92 9.12 -8.17
N TRP A 869 11.83 9.57 -8.79
CA TRP A 869 10.90 10.49 -8.15
C TRP A 869 10.31 9.86 -6.88
N ALA A 870 10.39 10.58 -5.77
CA ALA A 870 9.93 10.12 -4.47
C ALA A 870 8.94 11.13 -3.86
N PRO A 871 7.89 10.66 -3.18
CA PRO A 871 6.99 11.55 -2.45
C PRO A 871 7.71 12.15 -1.24
N ILE A 872 7.41 13.40 -0.92
CA ILE A 872 7.82 14.02 0.34
C ILE A 872 7.02 13.38 1.47
N LEU A 873 7.74 12.80 2.43
CA LEU A 873 7.12 12.04 3.51
C LEU A 873 6.70 12.97 4.66
N PRO A 874 5.51 12.77 5.27
CA PRO A 874 4.99 13.65 6.31
C PRO A 874 5.93 13.82 7.51
N ASP A 875 6.59 12.76 7.98
CA ASP A 875 7.27 12.74 9.28
C ASP A 875 8.78 13.07 9.24
N ILE A 876 9.28 13.48 8.08
CA ILE A 876 10.65 13.97 7.91
C ILE A 876 10.55 15.49 7.91
N ASN A 877 11.46 16.21 8.59
CA ASN A 877 11.53 17.68 8.63
C ASN A 877 11.71 18.30 7.23
N ALA A 878 10.74 18.10 6.36
CA ALA A 878 10.66 18.68 5.04
C ALA A 878 10.17 20.10 5.27
N ASN A 879 10.89 21.09 4.75
CA ASN A 879 10.22 22.35 4.48
C ASN A 879 9.16 22.00 3.45
N VAL A 880 7.91 22.00 3.88
CA VAL A 880 6.73 21.53 3.14
C VAL A 880 6.60 22.23 1.77
N GLY A 881 7.26 23.39 1.58
CA GLY A 881 7.35 24.12 0.32
C GLY A 881 8.41 23.64 -0.69
N ASP A 882 9.27 22.67 -0.35
CA ASP A 882 10.40 22.23 -1.20
C ASP A 882 10.01 21.20 -2.28
N GLY A 883 8.73 20.82 -2.36
CA GLY A 883 8.21 19.94 -3.41
C GLY A 883 8.34 20.58 -4.79
N GLU A 884 8.99 19.86 -5.71
CA GLU A 884 9.13 20.27 -7.10
C GLU A 884 7.83 20.04 -7.88
N ILE A 885 7.10 18.98 -7.53
CA ILE A 885 5.75 18.69 -8.05
C ILE A 885 4.79 18.66 -6.87
N GLU A 886 3.65 19.34 -7.00
CA GLU A 886 2.54 19.24 -6.05
C GLU A 886 1.28 18.80 -6.79
N ILE A 887 0.56 17.84 -6.21
CA ILE A 887 -0.65 17.27 -6.78
C ILE A 887 -1.78 17.44 -5.78
N TRP A 888 -2.69 18.32 -6.13
CA TRP A 888 -3.85 18.70 -5.35
C TRP A 888 -5.09 18.03 -5.93
N PRO A 889 -5.69 17.05 -5.25
CA PRO A 889 -6.98 16.51 -5.66
C PRO A 889 -8.04 17.61 -5.59
N THR A 890 -8.96 17.56 -6.54
CA THR A 890 -10.09 18.49 -6.64
C THR A 890 -11.35 17.65 -6.77
N LEU A 891 -12.46 18.13 -6.24
CA LEU A 891 -13.68 17.34 -6.19
C LEU A 891 -14.28 17.18 -7.59
N ALA A 892 -14.57 15.94 -7.98
CA ALA A 892 -15.29 15.62 -9.21
C ALA A 892 -16.51 14.76 -8.91
N TYR A 893 -17.51 14.85 -9.76
CA TYR A 893 -18.84 14.31 -9.50
C TYR A 893 -19.25 13.27 -10.52
N HIS A 894 -18.83 12.04 -10.26
CA HIS A 894 -19.11 10.92 -11.12
C HIS A 894 -19.27 9.65 -10.28
N ASP A 895 -20.25 8.83 -10.66
CA ASP A 895 -20.53 7.55 -9.99
C ASP A 895 -19.68 6.49 -10.69
N ASP A 896 -18.75 5.88 -9.96
CA ASP A 896 -17.85 4.85 -10.47
C ASP A 896 -18.28 3.42 -10.13
N TYR A 897 -19.51 3.26 -9.60
CA TYR A 897 -20.11 2.01 -9.13
C TYR A 897 -19.38 1.32 -7.97
N SER A 898 -18.44 2.00 -7.30
CA SER A 898 -17.84 1.47 -6.07
C SER A 898 -18.70 1.79 -4.85
N ASP A 899 -18.77 0.86 -3.88
CA ASP A 899 -19.54 1.03 -2.64
C ASP A 899 -19.09 2.24 -1.79
N ILE A 900 -17.89 2.77 -2.09
CA ILE A 900 -17.20 3.83 -1.35
C ILE A 900 -16.79 4.95 -2.32
N SER A 901 -17.48 5.10 -3.44
CA SER A 901 -17.14 5.98 -4.57
C SER A 901 -16.87 7.44 -4.18
N ASP A 902 -15.78 7.99 -4.73
CA ASP A 902 -15.56 9.42 -4.96
C ASP A 902 -14.71 9.56 -6.24
N SER A 903 -15.03 10.56 -7.07
CA SER A 903 -14.26 10.89 -8.27
C SER A 903 -13.51 12.20 -8.04
N PHE A 904 -12.31 12.33 -8.63
CA PHE A 904 -11.50 13.54 -8.45
C PHE A 904 -10.94 14.07 -9.78
N GLY A 905 -10.80 15.39 -9.85
CA GLY A 905 -9.86 16.03 -10.75
C GLY A 905 -8.52 16.28 -10.05
N PHE A 906 -7.56 16.85 -10.76
CA PHE A 906 -6.25 17.20 -10.22
C PHE A 906 -5.83 18.62 -10.59
N ILE A 907 -5.17 19.31 -9.66
CA ILE A 907 -4.34 20.48 -9.95
C ILE A 907 -2.89 20.06 -9.73
N ILE A 908 -2.10 20.13 -10.80
CA ILE A 908 -0.70 19.74 -10.83
C ILE A 908 0.13 21.00 -10.94
N LYS A 909 0.94 21.25 -9.93
CA LYS A 909 1.86 22.37 -9.88
C LYS A 909 3.29 21.88 -10.05
N ILE A 910 4.05 22.57 -10.88
CA ILE A 910 5.43 22.22 -11.24
C ILE A 910 6.30 23.44 -11.00
N LYS A 911 7.20 23.34 -10.02
CA LYS A 911 8.14 24.42 -9.67
C LYS A 911 9.43 24.31 -10.48
N PRO A 912 10.07 25.45 -10.84
CA PRO A 912 11.40 25.44 -11.45
C PRO A 912 12.47 24.98 -10.45
N THR A 913 13.50 24.26 -10.90
CA THR A 913 14.65 23.83 -10.07
C THR A 913 15.89 24.70 -10.28
N GLU A 914 16.90 24.57 -9.41
CA GLU A 914 18.21 25.27 -9.54
C GLU A 914 18.95 24.97 -10.86
N ASN A 915 18.70 23.80 -11.47
CA ASN A 915 19.25 23.40 -12.76
C ASN A 915 18.48 23.96 -13.97
N THR A 916 17.39 24.70 -13.74
CA THR A 916 16.65 25.47 -14.75
C THR A 916 16.84 26.97 -14.49
N PRO A 917 17.30 27.77 -15.47
CA PRO A 917 17.64 29.16 -15.20
C PRO A 917 16.42 29.96 -14.74
N GLN A 918 16.48 30.47 -13.51
CA GLN A 918 15.40 31.18 -12.80
C GLN A 918 14.97 32.46 -13.51
N ILE A 919 13.65 32.65 -13.65
CA ILE A 919 13.06 33.97 -13.85
C ILE A 919 11.76 34.01 -13.03
N ASN A 920 11.74 34.91 -12.04
CA ASN A 920 10.60 35.30 -11.21
C ASN A 920 9.88 34.24 -10.36
N GLY A 921 10.41 33.02 -10.21
CA GLY A 921 9.86 32.04 -9.26
C GLY A 921 8.39 31.66 -9.52
N GLU A 922 7.88 31.84 -10.75
CA GLU A 922 6.49 31.51 -11.08
C GLU A 922 6.33 30.00 -11.30
N GLU A 923 5.41 29.41 -10.56
CA GLU A 923 5.00 28.00 -10.61
C GLU A 923 4.08 27.75 -11.82
N PHE A 924 4.33 26.67 -12.58
CA PHE A 924 3.44 26.25 -13.66
C PHE A 924 2.29 25.42 -13.11
N CYS A 925 1.05 25.71 -13.50
CA CYS A 925 -0.14 25.06 -12.95
C CYS A 925 -1.03 24.45 -14.05
N PHE A 926 -1.25 23.14 -13.98
CA PHE A 926 -2.09 22.36 -14.89
C PHE A 926 -3.32 21.83 -14.14
N GLY A 927 -4.53 22.15 -14.63
CA GLY A 927 -5.77 21.63 -14.09
C GLY A 927 -6.35 20.51 -14.97
N TYR A 928 -6.76 19.41 -14.36
CA TYR A 928 -7.56 18.35 -14.96
C TYR A 928 -8.86 18.19 -14.18
N THR A 929 -10.00 18.26 -14.85
CA THR A 929 -11.29 18.23 -14.15
C THR A 929 -11.75 16.83 -13.73
N GLY A 930 -11.17 15.79 -14.32
CA GLY A 930 -11.73 14.43 -14.24
C GLY A 930 -13.15 14.34 -14.82
N ASP A 931 -13.73 13.16 -14.68
CA ASP A 931 -15.13 12.91 -14.98
C ASP A 931 -16.02 13.53 -13.91
N THR A 932 -16.96 14.39 -14.32
CA THR A 932 -17.70 15.25 -13.41
C THR A 932 -18.98 15.79 -14.03
N LYS A 933 -19.88 16.33 -13.20
CA LYS A 933 -21.10 17.02 -13.63
C LYS A 933 -21.12 18.46 -13.10
N TRP A 934 -21.35 19.43 -13.98
CA TRP A 934 -21.38 20.86 -13.64
C TRP A 934 -22.82 21.38 -13.55
N VAL A 935 -23.40 21.36 -12.35
CA VAL A 935 -24.80 21.75 -12.04
C VAL A 935 -24.90 23.20 -11.51
N GLY A 936 -26.10 23.74 -11.32
CA GLY A 936 -26.34 25.20 -11.22
C GLY A 936 -26.32 25.81 -9.82
N GLU A 937 -26.90 25.17 -8.81
CA GLU A 937 -27.12 25.79 -7.47
C GLU A 937 -26.58 24.97 -6.30
N ASP A 938 -26.62 23.64 -6.41
CA ASP A 938 -26.00 22.67 -5.50
C ASP A 938 -25.40 21.51 -6.28
N LEU A 939 -24.53 20.70 -5.66
CA LEU A 939 -23.88 19.56 -6.30
C LEU A 939 -24.67 18.24 -6.18
N TYR A 940 -25.53 18.09 -5.16
CA TYR A 940 -26.08 16.78 -4.76
C TYR A 940 -27.61 16.64 -4.82
N HIS A 941 -28.42 17.70 -4.74
CA HIS A 941 -29.85 17.56 -4.44
C HIS A 941 -30.78 17.89 -5.61
N LYS A 942 -31.60 16.91 -6.00
CA LYS A 942 -32.64 17.05 -7.05
C LYS A 942 -33.88 17.84 -6.56
N ASN A 943 -34.07 17.98 -5.24
CA ASN A 943 -35.30 18.47 -4.61
C ASN A 943 -35.14 19.69 -3.68
N CYS A 944 -33.93 20.21 -3.45
CA CYS A 944 -33.72 21.40 -2.60
C CYS A 944 -33.56 22.69 -3.45
N CYS A 945 -34.42 22.89 -4.46
CA CYS A 945 -34.37 24.10 -5.28
C CYS A 945 -34.86 25.34 -4.50
N PRO A 946 -34.20 26.51 -4.60
CA PRO A 946 -34.70 27.77 -4.09
C PRO A 946 -36.02 28.11 -4.79
N GLY A 947 -37.13 28.04 -4.05
CA GLY A 947 -38.47 28.40 -4.54
C GLY A 947 -39.57 27.38 -4.22
N ALA A 948 -39.22 26.15 -3.86
CA ALA A 948 -40.13 25.22 -3.19
C ALA A 948 -39.77 25.22 -1.69
N GLY A 949 -40.76 25.37 -0.81
CA GLY A 949 -40.55 25.60 0.63
C GLY A 949 -39.44 24.74 1.23
N ILE A 950 -38.37 25.40 1.69
CA ILE A 950 -37.19 24.75 2.26
C ILE A 950 -37.59 24.18 3.62
N ASP A 951 -37.64 22.84 3.75
CA ASP A 951 -37.75 22.23 5.07
C ASP A 951 -36.45 22.49 5.87
N ALA A 952 -36.51 22.37 7.20
CA ALA A 952 -35.36 22.65 8.07
C ALA A 952 -34.16 21.70 7.82
N ASP A 953 -34.38 20.53 7.23
CA ASP A 953 -33.39 19.50 6.92
C ASP A 953 -32.65 19.80 5.60
N CYS A 954 -33.35 20.29 4.54
CA CYS A 954 -32.72 20.86 3.34
C CYS A 954 -31.85 22.06 3.71
N LYS A 955 -32.31 22.94 4.61
CA LYS A 955 -31.57 24.15 5.00
C LYS A 955 -30.22 23.85 5.66
N LYS A 956 -30.14 22.73 6.37
CA LYS A 956 -28.93 22.23 7.05
C LYS A 956 -28.00 21.49 6.08
N LYS A 957 -28.54 20.73 5.12
CA LYS A 957 -27.77 20.07 4.05
C LYS A 957 -27.19 21.05 3.03
N TYR A 958 -27.85 22.21 2.82
CA TYR A 958 -27.43 23.25 1.87
C TYR A 958 -26.26 24.10 2.36
N THR A 959 -26.03 24.20 3.67
CA THR A 959 -24.92 25.00 4.23
C THR A 959 -23.58 24.27 4.29
N ASP A 960 -23.61 22.93 4.28
CA ASP A 960 -22.44 22.10 4.62
C ASP A 960 -21.78 21.44 3.40
N GLN A 961 -22.30 21.65 2.17
CA GLN A 961 -21.75 21.06 0.94
C GLN A 961 -21.03 22.11 0.07
N PRO A 962 -19.90 21.75 -0.57
CA PRO A 962 -19.21 22.66 -1.48
C PRO A 962 -20.13 23.04 -2.64
N ARG A 963 -20.02 24.29 -3.13
CA ARG A 963 -20.78 24.73 -4.31
C ARG A 963 -19.95 24.45 -5.55
N TRP A 964 -20.61 24.14 -6.66
CA TRP A 964 -19.90 23.85 -7.92
C TRP A 964 -18.99 25.01 -8.34
N LYS A 965 -19.35 26.25 -7.97
CA LYS A 965 -18.55 27.47 -8.20
C LYS A 965 -17.25 27.46 -7.44
N ASP A 966 -17.26 26.93 -6.21
CA ASP A 966 -16.09 26.85 -5.36
C ASP A 966 -15.10 25.85 -5.99
N VAL A 967 -15.60 24.70 -6.45
CA VAL A 967 -14.82 23.70 -7.20
C VAL A 967 -14.27 24.29 -8.51
N ALA A 968 -15.11 24.97 -9.31
CA ALA A 968 -14.67 25.64 -10.53
C ALA A 968 -13.61 26.74 -10.25
N GLY A 969 -13.73 27.42 -9.11
CA GLY A 969 -12.80 28.43 -8.63
C GLY A 969 -11.39 27.88 -8.39
N GLN A 970 -11.25 26.60 -8.02
CA GLN A 970 -9.93 25.96 -7.79
C GLN A 970 -9.06 25.98 -9.05
N TYR A 971 -9.67 25.91 -10.25
CA TYR A 971 -8.93 25.91 -11.53
C TYR A 971 -8.65 27.30 -12.10
N ARG A 972 -9.00 28.37 -11.37
CA ARG A 972 -8.92 29.74 -11.85
C ARG A 972 -7.51 30.14 -12.25
N ASP A 973 -6.52 29.78 -11.43
CA ASP A 973 -5.14 30.22 -11.59
C ASP A 973 -4.28 29.29 -12.45
N CYS A 974 -4.82 28.14 -12.88
CA CYS A 974 -4.13 27.22 -13.79
C CYS A 974 -3.75 27.90 -15.12
N ASP A 975 -2.56 27.61 -15.63
CA ASP A 975 -2.10 28.02 -16.97
C ASP A 975 -2.82 27.23 -18.07
N VAL A 976 -3.04 25.95 -17.80
CA VAL A 976 -3.69 24.99 -18.68
C VAL A 976 -4.84 24.32 -17.95
N LEU A 977 -5.95 24.10 -18.65
CA LEU A 977 -7.09 23.38 -18.11
C LEU A 977 -7.57 22.33 -19.13
N LEU A 978 -7.45 21.07 -18.75
CA LEU A 978 -7.98 19.92 -19.46
C LEU A 978 -9.36 19.57 -18.91
N MET A 979 -10.36 19.62 -19.79
CA MET A 979 -11.77 19.53 -19.42
C MET A 979 -12.48 18.34 -20.04
N HIS A 980 -13.33 17.72 -19.23
CA HIS A 980 -14.32 16.73 -19.67
C HIS A 980 -15.51 17.37 -20.40
N LEU A 981 -15.91 16.84 -21.55
CA LEU A 981 -17.16 17.19 -22.22
C LEU A 981 -18.24 16.11 -22.06
N GLY A 982 -17.90 14.85 -22.29
CA GLY A 982 -18.88 13.79 -22.45
C GLY A 982 -19.59 13.90 -23.80
N SER A 983 -20.84 14.34 -23.79
CA SER A 983 -21.72 14.47 -24.96
C SER A 983 -22.21 15.91 -25.15
N LEU A 984 -23.00 16.17 -26.18
CA LEU A 984 -23.67 17.48 -26.37
C LEU A 984 -25.10 17.48 -25.83
N ILE A 985 -25.85 16.38 -26.02
CA ILE A 985 -27.25 16.17 -25.62
C ILE A 985 -27.52 14.68 -25.36
N ASP A 986 -28.62 14.34 -24.67
CA ASP A 986 -29.07 12.94 -24.48
C ASP A 986 -29.65 12.36 -25.78
N HIS A 987 -28.77 12.04 -26.72
CA HIS A 987 -29.11 11.39 -27.98
C HIS A 987 -29.65 9.97 -27.79
N LYS A 988 -29.42 9.35 -26.61
CA LYS A 988 -29.87 7.99 -26.29
C LYS A 988 -31.36 7.91 -25.93
N ASN A 989 -31.99 9.03 -25.58
CA ASN A 989 -33.41 9.09 -25.25
C ASN A 989 -34.20 9.67 -26.43
N GLU A 990 -35.06 8.87 -27.06
CA GLU A 990 -35.85 9.24 -28.24
C GLU A 990 -36.64 10.56 -28.08
N HIS A 991 -37.10 10.87 -26.87
CA HIS A 991 -37.84 12.11 -26.59
C HIS A 991 -36.94 13.32 -26.33
N LYS A 992 -35.63 13.15 -26.20
CA LYS A 992 -34.65 14.21 -25.86
C LYS A 992 -33.50 14.33 -26.87
N GLN A 993 -33.62 13.76 -28.06
CA GLN A 993 -32.56 13.77 -29.10
C GLN A 993 -32.34 15.12 -29.81
N GLN A 994 -33.09 16.16 -29.48
CA GLN A 994 -33.03 17.45 -30.18
C GLN A 994 -32.66 18.59 -29.23
N PHE A 995 -31.77 19.49 -29.66
CA PHE A 995 -31.36 20.67 -28.87
C PHE A 995 -32.54 21.53 -28.39
N LYS A 996 -33.62 21.61 -29.18
CA LYS A 996 -34.84 22.36 -28.81
C LYS A 996 -35.55 21.83 -27.55
N ASN A 997 -35.26 20.59 -27.16
CA ASN A 997 -35.87 19.93 -26.00
C ASN A 997 -35.16 20.32 -24.68
N TYR A 998 -34.17 21.22 -24.73
CA TYR A 998 -33.36 21.63 -23.59
C TYR A 998 -33.50 23.13 -23.25
N PRO A 999 -34.64 23.60 -22.70
CA PRO A 999 -34.71 24.87 -21.99
C PRO A 999 -33.87 24.83 -20.69
N LYS A 1000 -33.58 26.00 -20.10
CA LYS A 1000 -32.61 26.17 -18.98
C LYS A 1000 -32.77 25.17 -17.83
N ARG A 1001 -34.00 24.78 -17.44
CA ARG A 1001 -34.27 23.76 -16.39
C ARG A 1001 -33.99 22.33 -16.85
N ALA A 1002 -34.37 21.97 -18.07
CA ALA A 1002 -34.18 20.61 -18.62
C ALA A 1002 -32.69 20.27 -18.83
N CYS A 1003 -31.83 21.26 -19.07
CA CYS A 1003 -30.38 21.07 -19.15
C CYS A 1003 -29.78 20.60 -17.82
N GLU A 1004 -30.27 21.11 -16.70
CA GLU A 1004 -29.72 20.79 -15.39
C GLU A 1004 -30.17 19.40 -14.92
N GLU A 1005 -31.42 19.04 -15.18
CA GLU A 1005 -31.91 17.67 -14.98
C GLU A 1005 -31.09 16.66 -15.79
N LEU A 1006 -30.77 16.99 -17.04
CA LEU A 1006 -29.91 16.15 -17.89
C LEU A 1006 -28.54 15.90 -17.25
N ILE A 1007 -27.85 16.97 -16.85
CA ILE A 1007 -26.52 16.90 -16.25
C ILE A 1007 -26.54 16.05 -14.98
N ARG A 1008 -27.58 16.21 -14.15
CA ARG A 1008 -27.77 15.43 -12.91
C ARG A 1008 -28.02 13.96 -13.19
N ASP A 1009 -28.88 13.64 -14.16
CA ASP A 1009 -29.27 12.27 -14.46
C ASP A 1009 -28.17 11.47 -15.16
N LYS A 1010 -27.29 12.15 -15.89
CA LYS A 1010 -26.25 11.50 -16.72
C LYS A 1010 -24.85 11.58 -16.14
N ASN A 1011 -24.64 12.31 -15.05
CA ASN A 1011 -23.33 12.48 -14.39
C ASN A 1011 -22.19 12.95 -15.33
N HIS A 1012 -22.52 13.81 -16.30
CA HIS A 1012 -21.58 14.43 -17.23
C HIS A 1012 -21.97 15.89 -17.46
N PRO A 1013 -21.06 16.77 -17.90
CA PRO A 1013 -21.35 18.21 -17.97
C PRO A 1013 -22.18 18.58 -19.20
N TYR A 1014 -22.07 17.82 -20.29
CA TYR A 1014 -22.68 18.14 -21.57
C TYR A 1014 -22.30 19.54 -22.07
N LEU A 1015 -22.87 19.99 -23.20
CA LEU A 1015 -22.60 21.33 -23.74
C LEU A 1015 -22.89 22.45 -22.72
N MET A 1016 -23.99 22.33 -21.99
CA MET A 1016 -24.49 23.40 -21.13
C MET A 1016 -23.71 23.53 -19.82
N GLY A 1017 -23.29 22.41 -19.20
CA GLY A 1017 -22.42 22.43 -18.03
C GLY A 1017 -21.05 23.02 -18.38
N MET A 1018 -20.53 22.72 -19.56
CA MET A 1018 -19.29 23.31 -20.07
C MET A 1018 -19.36 24.82 -20.26
N ILE A 1019 -20.41 25.32 -20.91
CA ILE A 1019 -20.63 26.77 -21.07
C ILE A 1019 -20.72 27.45 -19.70
N ARG A 1020 -21.43 26.85 -18.74
CA ARG A 1020 -21.55 27.38 -17.37
C ARG A 1020 -20.20 27.43 -16.66
N PHE A 1021 -19.43 26.35 -16.72
CA PHE A 1021 -18.12 26.25 -16.09
C PHE A 1021 -17.13 27.26 -16.66
N LEU A 1022 -17.01 27.33 -17.99
CA LEU A 1022 -16.17 28.31 -18.68
C LEU A 1022 -16.60 29.74 -18.35
N GLY A 1023 -17.92 29.99 -18.33
CA GLY A 1023 -18.47 31.29 -17.95
C GLY A 1023 -18.17 31.69 -16.51
N GLU A 1024 -18.07 30.75 -15.57
CA GLU A 1024 -17.73 31.04 -14.17
C GLU A 1024 -16.25 31.35 -14.01
N ILE A 1025 -15.37 30.53 -14.59
CA ILE A 1025 -13.91 30.80 -14.57
C ILE A 1025 -13.61 32.14 -15.26
N TYR A 1026 -14.35 32.48 -16.31
CA TYR A 1026 -14.11 33.71 -17.07
C TYR A 1026 -14.39 34.99 -16.29
N LYS A 1027 -15.37 35.00 -15.37
CA LYS A 1027 -15.79 36.22 -14.65
C LYS A 1027 -14.69 36.88 -13.84
N GLU A 1028 -13.68 36.11 -13.42
CA GLU A 1028 -12.73 36.55 -12.38
C GLU A 1028 -11.27 36.50 -12.84
N THR A 1029 -10.94 35.97 -14.02
CA THR A 1029 -9.55 35.83 -14.48
C THR A 1029 -9.17 36.76 -15.64
N GLN A 1030 -8.06 37.47 -15.48
CA GLN A 1030 -7.42 38.29 -16.54
C GLN A 1030 -6.28 37.54 -17.26
N LYS A 1031 -5.93 36.31 -16.83
CA LYS A 1031 -4.78 35.53 -17.30
C LYS A 1031 -5.07 34.88 -18.66
N LYS A 1032 -4.06 34.86 -19.56
CA LYS A 1032 -4.10 34.03 -20.77
C LYS A 1032 -4.06 32.55 -20.34
N LYS A 1033 -4.99 31.74 -20.84
CA LYS A 1033 -5.14 30.31 -20.46
C LYS A 1033 -5.28 29.45 -21.72
N LEU A 1034 -4.75 28.23 -21.67
CA LEU A 1034 -4.99 27.19 -22.67
C LEU A 1034 -6.06 26.24 -22.16
N ILE A 1035 -7.14 26.09 -22.93
CA ILE A 1035 -8.17 25.08 -22.67
C ILE A 1035 -7.97 23.90 -23.62
N LEU A 1036 -7.82 22.73 -23.03
CA LEU A 1036 -7.76 21.46 -23.73
C LEU A 1036 -9.12 20.78 -23.55
N MET A 1037 -9.84 20.56 -24.65
CA MET A 1037 -11.12 19.86 -24.60
C MET A 1037 -10.87 18.38 -24.89
N GLY A 1038 -11.04 17.53 -23.88
CA GLY A 1038 -10.85 16.08 -23.95
C GLY A 1038 -12.16 15.34 -23.71
N GLU A 1039 -12.04 14.03 -23.48
CA GLU A 1039 -13.16 13.13 -23.15
C GLU A 1039 -14.38 13.31 -24.09
N PHE A 1040 -14.18 13.12 -25.39
CA PHE A 1040 -15.27 13.19 -26.36
C PHE A 1040 -16.00 11.86 -26.48
N GLY A 1041 -17.34 11.92 -26.44
CA GLY A 1041 -18.20 10.82 -26.85
C GLY A 1041 -18.07 10.48 -28.33
N GLU A 1042 -18.13 9.20 -28.67
CA GLU A 1042 -18.05 8.73 -30.06
C GLU A 1042 -19.17 9.26 -30.96
N GLU A 1043 -20.31 9.64 -30.40
CA GLU A 1043 -21.39 10.30 -31.12
C GLU A 1043 -20.98 11.67 -31.70
N LEU A 1044 -19.82 12.20 -31.30
CA LEU A 1044 -19.25 13.46 -31.79
C LEU A 1044 -18.33 13.26 -33.01
N ARG A 1045 -18.43 12.11 -33.67
CA ARG A 1045 -17.86 11.87 -35.00
C ARG A 1045 -18.49 12.78 -36.07
N GLY A 1046 -17.84 12.88 -37.22
CA GLY A 1046 -18.30 13.68 -38.37
C GLY A 1046 -17.82 15.13 -38.36
N GLY A 1047 -16.79 15.44 -37.59
CA GLY A 1047 -16.15 16.76 -37.52
C GLY A 1047 -16.68 17.65 -36.41
N ILE A 1048 -17.55 17.10 -35.55
CA ILE A 1048 -18.20 17.86 -34.48
C ILE A 1048 -17.15 18.34 -33.47
N ARG A 1049 -16.14 17.52 -33.12
CA ARG A 1049 -15.08 17.91 -32.18
C ARG A 1049 -14.35 19.20 -32.57
N THR A 1050 -13.88 19.29 -33.82
CA THR A 1050 -13.14 20.47 -34.30
C THR A 1050 -14.05 21.67 -34.57
N ASP A 1051 -15.28 21.45 -35.07
CA ASP A 1051 -16.28 22.52 -35.25
C ASP A 1051 -16.73 23.12 -33.92
N LEU A 1052 -16.94 22.28 -32.90
CA LEU A 1052 -17.34 22.71 -31.57
C LEU A 1052 -16.28 23.64 -30.95
N VAL A 1053 -15.01 23.24 -30.97
CA VAL A 1053 -13.91 24.08 -30.48
C VAL A 1053 -13.82 25.38 -31.26
N LYS A 1054 -13.99 25.33 -32.59
CA LYS A 1054 -14.00 26.54 -33.43
C LYS A 1054 -15.13 27.50 -33.03
N ARG A 1055 -16.33 27.00 -32.74
CA ARG A 1055 -17.46 27.81 -32.26
C ARG A 1055 -17.23 28.40 -30.88
N PHE A 1056 -16.67 27.64 -29.95
CA PHE A 1056 -16.31 28.17 -28.63
C PHE A 1056 -15.30 29.31 -28.74
N ARG A 1057 -14.30 29.19 -29.62
CA ARG A 1057 -13.33 30.27 -29.89
C ARG A 1057 -13.96 31.53 -30.49
N GLN A 1058 -15.09 31.41 -31.20
CA GLN A 1058 -15.84 32.56 -31.73
C GLN A 1058 -16.73 33.20 -30.67
N GLY A 1059 -17.29 32.39 -29.75
CA GLY A 1059 -18.23 32.85 -28.72
C GLY A 1059 -17.55 33.33 -27.42
N LEU A 1060 -16.31 32.94 -27.18
CA LEU A 1060 -15.50 33.39 -26.05
C LEU A 1060 -14.50 34.48 -26.50
N PRO A 1061 -14.16 35.44 -25.61
CA PRO A 1061 -13.26 36.53 -25.94
C PRO A 1061 -11.84 36.06 -26.28
N GLU A 1062 -11.14 36.81 -27.15
CA GLU A 1062 -9.89 36.43 -27.86
C GLU A 1062 -8.69 35.97 -27.00
N LYS A 1063 -8.77 36.08 -25.67
CA LYS A 1063 -7.67 35.81 -24.73
C LYS A 1063 -7.39 34.33 -24.46
N TRP A 1064 -8.36 33.43 -24.66
CA TRP A 1064 -8.19 31.99 -24.38
C TRP A 1064 -7.95 31.19 -25.66
N GLN A 1065 -6.92 30.36 -25.65
CA GLN A 1065 -6.67 29.40 -26.72
C GLN A 1065 -7.39 28.09 -26.39
N MET A 1066 -8.04 27.48 -27.38
CA MET A 1066 -8.76 26.22 -27.20
C MET A 1066 -8.39 25.22 -28.28
N VAL A 1067 -8.13 23.97 -27.89
CA VAL A 1067 -7.69 22.88 -28.77
C VAL A 1067 -8.45 21.60 -28.42
N PRO A 1068 -9.03 20.87 -29.39
CA PRO A 1068 -9.55 19.53 -29.15
C PRO A 1068 -8.37 18.58 -28.92
N VAL A 1069 -8.46 17.70 -27.92
CA VAL A 1069 -7.44 16.68 -27.65
C VAL A 1069 -7.75 15.41 -28.43
N ASP A 1070 -6.69 14.77 -28.94
CA ASP A 1070 -6.69 13.46 -29.59
C ASP A 1070 -5.27 12.87 -29.43
N VAL A 1071 -5.10 11.59 -29.73
CA VAL A 1071 -3.82 10.90 -29.75
C VAL A 1071 -2.84 11.64 -30.67
N GLY A 1072 -1.70 12.05 -30.11
CA GLY A 1072 -0.61 12.72 -30.83
C GLY A 1072 -0.64 14.25 -30.81
N LEU A 1073 -1.58 14.86 -30.07
CA LEU A 1073 -1.50 16.28 -29.73
C LEU A 1073 -0.32 16.50 -28.77
N ASP A 1074 0.77 17.11 -29.24
CA ASP A 1074 1.92 17.49 -28.41
C ASP A 1074 2.02 19.02 -28.34
N ILE A 1075 1.93 19.56 -27.13
CA ILE A 1075 1.99 21.00 -26.84
C ILE A 1075 3.17 21.29 -25.93
N LEU A 1076 4.07 22.14 -26.40
CA LEU A 1076 5.08 22.82 -25.59
C LEU A 1076 4.39 23.82 -24.66
N LEU A 1077 4.35 23.47 -23.38
CA LEU A 1077 3.73 24.27 -22.31
C LEU A 1077 4.67 25.35 -21.79
N HIS A 1078 5.94 24.99 -21.59
CA HIS A 1078 6.95 25.89 -21.07
C HIS A 1078 8.34 25.56 -21.62
N ASN A 1079 9.15 26.57 -21.91
CA ASN A 1079 10.53 26.42 -22.37
C ASN A 1079 11.49 26.99 -21.32
N TYR A 1080 12.23 26.12 -20.62
CA TYR A 1080 13.16 26.53 -19.57
C TYR A 1080 14.45 27.18 -20.12
N ALA A 1081 14.72 27.08 -21.43
CA ALA A 1081 15.89 27.69 -22.06
C ALA A 1081 15.74 29.19 -22.35
N ASP A 1082 14.52 29.74 -22.34
CA ASP A 1082 14.21 31.15 -22.65
C ASP A 1082 14.16 32.05 -21.40
N SER A 1083 15.14 31.93 -20.50
CA SER A 1083 15.25 32.79 -19.32
C SER A 1083 15.56 34.25 -19.72
N GLY A 1084 14.83 35.33 -19.39
CA GLY A 1084 13.49 35.49 -18.88
C GLY A 1084 12.61 36.38 -19.71
N LYS A 1085 11.77 35.67 -20.43
CA LYS A 1085 10.55 36.19 -21.01
C LYS A 1085 9.37 35.66 -20.18
N PRO A 1086 8.26 36.41 -20.05
CA PRO A 1086 7.04 35.87 -19.46
C PRO A 1086 6.66 34.56 -20.16
N LEU A 1087 5.95 33.68 -19.45
CA LEU A 1087 5.49 32.35 -19.90
C LEU A 1087 5.21 32.37 -21.41
N SER A 1088 6.09 31.73 -22.18
CA SER A 1088 6.10 31.82 -23.64
C SER A 1088 4.76 31.38 -24.22
N GLU A 1089 4.32 31.97 -25.33
CA GLU A 1089 3.10 31.48 -26.01
C GLU A 1089 3.21 29.98 -26.31
N PHE A 1090 2.12 29.24 -26.01
CA PHE A 1090 2.02 27.81 -26.23
C PHE A 1090 2.23 27.45 -27.71
N LYS A 1091 2.95 26.36 -27.95
CA LYS A 1091 3.25 25.85 -29.30
C LYS A 1091 2.85 24.39 -29.43
N PHE A 1092 2.29 24.00 -30.57
CA PHE A 1092 2.03 22.59 -30.88
C PHE A 1092 3.09 22.03 -31.82
N LEU A 1093 3.34 20.73 -31.75
CA LEU A 1093 4.19 20.03 -32.70
C LEU A 1093 3.40 19.69 -33.97
N CYS A 1094 3.81 20.26 -35.11
CA CYS A 1094 3.16 19.99 -36.39
C CYS A 1094 3.47 18.56 -36.85
N ALA A 1095 2.43 17.76 -37.13
CA ALA A 1095 2.55 16.35 -37.53
C ALA A 1095 3.28 16.12 -38.87
N LEU A 1096 3.38 17.15 -39.73
CA LEU A 1096 4.07 17.01 -41.03
C LEU A 1096 5.52 17.47 -41.03
N CYS A 1097 5.83 18.57 -40.35
CA CYS A 1097 7.18 19.13 -40.36
C CYS A 1097 7.97 18.88 -39.07
N GLU A 1098 7.37 18.22 -38.07
CA GLU A 1098 7.97 17.90 -36.77
C GLU A 1098 8.62 19.11 -36.08
N LYS A 1099 8.03 20.30 -36.28
CA LYS A 1099 8.53 21.55 -35.68
C LYS A 1099 7.46 22.16 -34.77
N PRO A 1100 7.86 22.72 -33.60
CA PRO A 1100 6.95 23.51 -32.77
C PRO A 1100 6.47 24.76 -33.50
N ARG A 1101 5.15 25.01 -33.52
CA ARG A 1101 4.47 26.14 -34.17
C ARG A 1101 3.47 26.78 -33.22
N LEU A 1102 3.18 28.06 -33.39
CA LEU A 1102 2.23 28.78 -32.53
C LEU A 1102 0.82 28.17 -32.66
N LEU A 1103 0.06 28.10 -31.56
CA LEU A 1103 -1.32 27.60 -31.60
C LEU A 1103 -2.25 28.42 -32.51
N SER A 1104 -1.90 29.67 -32.84
CA SER A 1104 -2.62 30.47 -33.84
C SER A 1104 -2.45 29.96 -35.28
N GLU A 1105 -1.39 29.19 -35.54
CA GLU A 1105 -1.08 28.57 -36.83
C GLU A 1105 -1.64 27.16 -36.99
N ILE A 1106 -2.32 26.63 -35.97
CA ILE A 1106 -2.88 25.27 -35.98
C ILE A 1106 -4.03 25.16 -36.98
N ASP A 1107 -4.07 24.01 -37.64
CA ASP A 1107 -5.17 23.54 -38.47
C ASP A 1107 -5.35 22.03 -38.23
N TYR A 1108 -6.55 21.51 -38.51
CA TYR A 1108 -6.93 20.15 -38.14
C TYR A 1108 -7.18 19.31 -39.40
N PHE A 1109 -6.50 18.18 -39.50
CA PHE A 1109 -6.72 17.21 -40.56
C PHE A 1109 -7.26 15.91 -39.97
N ARG A 1110 -8.34 15.39 -40.56
CA ARG A 1110 -9.00 14.17 -40.07
C ARG A 1110 -8.65 12.98 -40.96
N PHE A 1111 -8.41 11.83 -40.36
CA PHE A 1111 -7.97 10.63 -41.08
C PHE A 1111 -8.51 9.35 -40.42
N GLY A 1112 -8.67 8.27 -41.19
CA GLY A 1112 -9.10 6.97 -40.66
C GLY A 1112 -10.62 6.82 -40.43
N GLN A 1113 -11.06 5.60 -40.13
CA GLN A 1113 -12.47 5.26 -39.87
C GLN A 1113 -12.95 5.72 -38.48
N ASP A 1114 -12.01 5.86 -37.56
CA ASP A 1114 -12.19 6.35 -36.20
C ASP A 1114 -11.93 7.87 -36.08
N GLU A 1115 -11.75 8.56 -37.21
CA GLU A 1115 -11.61 10.01 -37.32
C GLU A 1115 -10.47 10.61 -36.49
N ALA A 1116 -9.28 10.02 -36.52
CA ALA A 1116 -8.10 10.58 -35.86
C ALA A 1116 -7.84 12.05 -36.28
N ILE A 1117 -7.60 12.93 -35.31
CA ILE A 1117 -7.26 14.35 -35.53
C ILE A 1117 -5.73 14.52 -35.56
N PHE A 1118 -5.23 15.00 -36.69
CA PHE A 1118 -3.84 15.44 -36.86
C PHE A 1118 -3.72 16.96 -36.81
N TYR A 1119 -2.72 17.44 -36.09
CA TYR A 1119 -2.44 18.86 -35.87
C TYR A 1119 -1.35 19.33 -36.83
N ILE A 1120 -1.70 20.21 -37.76
CA ILE A 1120 -0.82 20.62 -38.86
C ILE A 1120 -0.77 22.15 -38.90
N CYS A 1121 0.41 22.71 -39.18
CA CYS A 1121 0.50 24.16 -39.35
C CYS A 1121 -0.06 24.62 -40.71
N LYS A 1122 -0.65 25.81 -40.72
CA LYS A 1122 -1.19 26.48 -41.92
C LYS A 1122 -0.17 26.60 -43.08
N THR A 1123 1.12 26.54 -42.78
CA THR A 1123 2.16 26.50 -43.81
C THR A 1123 2.24 25.13 -44.47
N CYS A 1124 2.34 24.05 -43.70
CA CYS A 1124 2.39 22.69 -44.25
C CYS A 1124 1.09 22.30 -44.97
N ILE A 1125 -0.07 22.75 -44.47
CA ILE A 1125 -1.34 22.43 -45.13
C ILE A 1125 -1.42 23.01 -46.56
N LYS A 1126 -0.75 24.16 -46.80
CA LYS A 1126 -0.68 24.84 -48.10
C LYS A 1126 0.50 24.36 -48.97
N ALA A 1127 1.64 24.10 -48.35
CA ALA A 1127 2.89 23.81 -49.06
C ALA A 1127 3.09 22.32 -49.39
N THR A 1128 2.51 21.41 -48.60
CA THR A 1128 2.69 19.97 -48.80
C THR A 1128 1.61 19.42 -49.76
N PRO A 1129 2.01 18.76 -50.87
CA PRO A 1129 1.07 18.08 -51.77
C PRO A 1129 0.17 17.07 -51.04
N ALA A 1130 -1.06 16.89 -51.55
CA ALA A 1130 -2.09 16.12 -50.85
C ALA A 1130 -1.72 14.62 -50.70
N ASP A 1131 -1.08 14.05 -51.70
CA ASP A 1131 -0.57 12.67 -51.75
C ASP A 1131 0.56 12.44 -50.72
N VAL A 1132 1.54 13.35 -50.66
CA VAL A 1132 2.63 13.30 -49.68
C VAL A 1132 2.08 13.43 -48.27
N ARG A 1133 1.19 14.40 -48.05
CA ARG A 1133 0.51 14.58 -46.77
C ARG A 1133 -0.27 13.33 -46.35
N GLN A 1134 -1.08 12.75 -47.22
CA GLN A 1134 -1.85 11.54 -46.90
C GLN A 1134 -0.94 10.35 -46.58
N THR A 1135 0.18 10.21 -47.28
CA THR A 1135 1.15 9.14 -47.05
C THR A 1135 1.81 9.26 -45.69
N GLN A 1136 2.29 10.46 -45.32
CA GLN A 1136 2.90 10.72 -44.01
C GLN A 1136 1.91 10.54 -42.86
N LEU A 1137 0.69 11.06 -43.00
CA LEU A 1137 -0.33 10.90 -41.96
C LEU A 1137 -0.79 9.44 -41.82
N ARG A 1138 -0.84 8.68 -42.92
CA ARG A 1138 -1.10 7.24 -42.89
C ARG A 1138 0.00 6.50 -42.12
N GLN A 1139 1.26 6.81 -42.37
CA GLN A 1139 2.38 6.21 -41.63
C GLN A 1139 2.28 6.49 -40.12
N LEU A 1140 1.99 7.72 -39.73
CA LEU A 1140 1.77 8.07 -38.32
C LEU A 1140 0.53 7.39 -37.71
N TYR A 1141 -0.52 7.19 -38.49
CA TYR A 1141 -1.74 6.52 -38.06
C TYR A 1141 -1.54 5.00 -37.86
N ASP A 1142 -0.85 4.35 -38.80
CA ASP A 1142 -0.67 2.90 -38.82
C ASP A 1142 0.46 2.45 -37.87
N ILE A 1143 1.60 3.15 -37.90
CA ILE A 1143 2.84 2.77 -37.21
C ILE A 1143 3.07 3.64 -35.96
N GLY A 1144 2.93 4.96 -36.09
CA GLY A 1144 3.29 5.92 -35.06
C GLY A 1144 4.68 6.54 -35.27
N ARG A 1145 5.26 7.07 -34.20
CA ARG A 1145 6.62 7.61 -34.13
C ARG A 1145 7.56 6.54 -33.58
N GLU A 1146 8.77 6.48 -34.12
CA GLU A 1146 9.81 5.61 -33.60
C GLU A 1146 10.33 6.11 -32.25
N LEU A 1147 10.65 5.18 -31.35
CA LEU A 1147 11.33 5.49 -30.09
C LEU A 1147 12.76 5.97 -30.39
N ARG A 1148 13.05 7.20 -30.01
CA ARG A 1148 14.40 7.79 -30.07
C ARG A 1148 15.02 7.75 -28.68
N THR A 1149 16.32 7.44 -28.59
CA THR A 1149 17.04 7.31 -27.31
C THR A 1149 18.42 7.95 -27.42
N LEU A 1150 19.03 8.35 -26.30
CA LEU A 1150 20.41 8.83 -26.31
C LEU A 1150 21.36 7.74 -26.85
N PRO A 1151 22.42 8.12 -27.60
CA PRO A 1151 23.45 7.17 -27.98
C PRO A 1151 24.09 6.54 -26.74
N PRO A 1152 24.50 5.25 -26.79
CA PRO A 1152 25.14 4.57 -25.66
C PRO A 1152 26.38 5.30 -25.08
N ASN A 1153 27.02 6.16 -25.89
CA ASN A 1153 28.22 6.90 -25.53
C ASN A 1153 27.95 8.31 -24.95
N ALA A 1154 26.69 8.71 -24.76
CA ALA A 1154 26.29 10.05 -24.30
C ALA A 1154 25.86 10.14 -22.82
N LEU A 1155 25.87 9.00 -22.12
CA LEU A 1155 25.52 8.81 -20.71
C LEU A 1155 26.70 9.05 -19.77
#